data_AF-A0A7X6ZQC2-F1
#
_entry.id   AF-A0A7X6ZQC2-F1
#
_cell.length_a   1.000
_cell.length_b   1.000
_cell.length_c   1.000
_cell.angle_alpha   90.00
_cell.angle_beta   90.00
_cell.angle_gamma   90.00
#
_symmetry.space_group_name_H-M   'P 1'
#
loop_
_entity.id
_entity.type
_entity.pdbx_description
1 polymer ?
#
loop_
_entity_poly.entity_id
_entity_poly.type
_entity_poly.pdbx_seq_one_letter_code
_entity_poly.pdbx_strand_id
1 'polypeptide(L)'
;MNLRLQFESCTMKMLLRHLIVFLFASCTLMSFCASAQVFTEAGNEIQPSLRYALTFNKKGIVLNVEVDPTIGADLPPVLTAGIGASGAVLRDVPLKRISRESTGWHGKVTVSWSELGEAGEPDSIHLAMSGAWFRSGWDKPVRIERYLVTPGRSPFVDLSVDNFLSWSKIDLGSYRQSVEDQRNAIALNLVQPMDGKMTVVIEDKAGNRVRNLVTGASASSGKQRIIWDGCDEDGNLVVPGTYTWRSIHHPGITAEYLRMYANGRDKGLRPFASNHGWFRDACVNDKLFFVAAPLSEGGYAVISYNAEGEWVYGYNFPHGTPHGAAVIAADETYLYAVNAGADTSKDQANARHNPDWAGPHFATLTRINITSGRVVQFPEKGQFHRIFEYEASRRDPLGLNGLALREDRLYVGYRPAGGVLVFDKNTGDQVDRIEVPEVGAVAVSGDSLLVVSGDRVLRLSIQTGELTEKAVLPGHDLRGLAADTEGNFYVTDSTAHQIVAYTADGQEFGRYGTGGGPYSGKYVPERLVRPRGIAVFGDRLVVTEDRQQPKRFLQFDLESGAVVDERFGNPPYGGSGGGFDSADSMRWVGMGCEWQLDPHGTDDVSPPEPVSVFFAEEGHFGGFYNWAYRYRYEHRDKRTFLVGSGFIQTISEFQEDGSLRDLAAFSNIASWRYGCGWEPPQAFLDALAAAGIEDPADGRVGGRGVLWVDLNGDGICQAEEFDVLDVDWRCTGTRWGTNSQGLDFTFGVNIDGKTNILVNLSPRGWHESGAPRYSPLRETIDSAPRIASTPYKQTTIAESTVDRFGVTLQNGDPWMLAYGRDGKLRWRLLNQWVGVHGSHKAPLPERGVMQGNLFFLGCAPLDDVSDVTVLNGNHGRYSYITTDGLYL
;
A
#
# COMPACT_ATOMS: atom_id res chain seq x y z
N MET A 1 9.18 44.29 -61.75
CA MET A 1 8.88 45.48 -60.94
C MET A 1 7.61 45.16 -60.16
N ASN A 2 7.60 45.39 -58.84
CA ASN A 2 6.60 44.97 -57.82
C ASN A 2 6.77 43.57 -57.21
N LEU A 3 7.61 43.47 -56.17
CA LEU A 3 7.47 42.55 -55.01
C LEU A 3 8.57 42.87 -53.97
N ARG A 4 8.57 44.11 -53.48
CA ARG A 4 9.29 44.57 -52.28
C ARG A 4 8.50 45.77 -51.79
N LEU A 5 7.58 45.55 -50.84
CA LEU A 5 6.90 46.52 -49.96
C LEU A 5 5.60 45.88 -49.45
N GLN A 6 5.68 44.87 -48.59
CA GLN A 6 4.53 44.46 -47.77
C GLN A 6 4.88 43.72 -46.46
N PHE A 7 6.17 43.56 -46.13
CA PHE A 7 6.61 42.84 -44.92
C PHE A 7 7.12 43.72 -43.77
N GLU A 8 7.23 45.05 -43.93
CA GLU A 8 7.74 45.94 -42.86
C GLU A 8 6.64 46.63 -42.03
N SER A 9 5.37 46.65 -42.45
CA SER A 9 4.32 47.38 -41.72
C SER A 9 3.58 46.56 -40.66
N CYS A 10 3.69 45.22 -40.66
CA CYS A 10 2.96 44.37 -39.73
C CYS A 10 3.74 44.11 -38.43
N THR A 11 5.06 43.96 -38.53
CA THR A 11 5.97 43.74 -37.40
C THR A 11 6.11 44.98 -36.53
N MET A 12 6.10 46.18 -37.13
CA MET A 12 6.22 47.44 -36.39
C MET A 12 4.93 47.81 -35.63
N LYS A 13 3.74 47.42 -36.11
CA LYS A 13 2.47 47.62 -35.40
C LYS A 13 2.26 46.62 -34.25
N MET A 14 2.81 45.41 -34.34
CA MET A 14 2.83 44.44 -33.22
C MET A 14 3.84 44.84 -32.14
N LEU A 15 5.04 45.31 -32.51
CA LEU A 15 6.01 45.83 -31.55
C LEU A 15 5.52 47.10 -30.86
N LEU A 16 4.84 48.02 -31.56
CA LEU A 16 4.30 49.23 -30.94
C LEU A 16 3.11 48.92 -30.01
N ARG A 17 2.28 47.90 -30.30
CA ARG A 17 1.23 47.42 -29.38
C ARG A 17 1.82 46.73 -28.15
N HIS A 18 2.88 45.94 -28.29
CA HIS A 18 3.55 45.33 -27.14
C HIS A 18 4.32 46.36 -26.31
N LEU A 19 4.93 47.37 -26.93
CA LEU A 19 5.61 48.46 -26.22
C LEU A 19 4.63 49.39 -25.51
N ILE A 20 3.44 49.66 -26.08
CA ILE A 20 2.38 50.44 -25.42
C ILE A 20 1.72 49.64 -24.29
N VAL A 21 1.54 48.32 -24.42
CA VAL A 21 1.07 47.46 -23.32
C VAL A 21 2.14 47.32 -22.23
N PHE A 22 3.43 47.27 -22.58
CA PHE A 22 4.53 47.30 -21.61
C PHE A 22 4.68 48.66 -20.93
N LEU A 23 4.53 49.78 -21.65
CA LEU A 23 4.59 51.13 -21.08
C LEU A 23 3.36 51.45 -20.23
N PHE A 24 2.16 50.98 -20.60
CA PHE A 24 0.98 51.06 -19.73
C PHE A 24 1.11 50.13 -18.52
N ALA A 25 1.64 48.91 -18.66
CA ALA A 25 1.90 48.04 -17.51
C ALA A 25 2.97 48.65 -16.58
N SER A 26 4.02 49.25 -17.13
CA SER A 26 5.11 49.89 -16.37
C SER A 26 4.67 51.19 -15.68
N CYS A 27 3.86 52.02 -16.33
CA CYS A 27 3.29 53.23 -15.73
C CYS A 27 2.17 52.91 -14.73
N THR A 28 1.44 51.79 -14.90
CA THR A 28 0.49 51.32 -13.89
C THR A 28 1.23 50.69 -12.70
N LEU A 29 2.36 50.00 -12.91
CA LEU A 29 3.22 49.49 -11.83
C LEU A 29 3.95 50.62 -11.05
N MET A 30 4.36 51.71 -11.70
CA MET A 30 5.01 52.85 -11.02
C MET A 30 4.05 53.82 -10.33
N SER A 31 2.73 53.74 -10.60
CA SER A 31 1.72 54.56 -9.88
C SER A 31 1.02 53.81 -8.75
N PHE A 32 1.38 52.55 -8.47
CA PHE A 32 0.84 51.76 -7.34
C PHE A 32 1.73 51.79 -6.09
N CYS A 33 2.73 52.68 -6.02
CA CYS A 33 3.50 52.94 -4.80
C CYS A 33 2.80 53.95 -3.86
N ALA A 34 1.46 53.94 -3.85
CA ALA A 34 0.64 54.55 -2.80
C ALA A 34 0.16 53.42 -1.88
N SER A 35 0.73 53.36 -0.67
CA SER A 35 0.52 52.35 0.38
C SER A 35 -0.73 51.47 0.24
N ALA A 36 -0.58 50.23 -0.25
CA ALA A 36 -1.56 49.19 0.01
C ALA A 36 -1.65 49.00 1.54
N GLN A 37 -2.86 49.03 2.09
CA GLN A 37 -3.08 48.77 3.51
C GLN A 37 -2.70 47.32 3.82
N VAL A 38 -1.95 47.12 4.90
CA VAL A 38 -1.56 45.79 5.37
C VAL A 38 -2.52 45.40 6.48
N PHE A 39 -3.28 44.33 6.22
CA PHE A 39 -4.29 43.82 7.14
C PHE A 39 -3.73 42.70 8.02
N THR A 40 -4.10 42.72 9.29
CA THR A 40 -3.76 41.74 10.32
C THR A 40 -5.00 40.91 10.67
N GLU A 41 -4.85 39.59 10.86
CA GLU A 41 -5.96 38.73 11.31
C GLU A 41 -6.39 39.08 12.74
N ALA A 42 -7.70 39.12 12.97
CA ALA A 42 -8.30 39.46 14.26
C ALA A 42 -8.56 38.23 15.18
N GLY A 43 -8.24 37.01 14.70
CA GLY A 43 -8.30 35.78 15.48
C GLY A 43 -7.69 34.59 14.75
N ASN A 44 -6.93 33.75 15.47
CA ASN A 44 -6.44 32.48 14.95
C ASN A 44 -7.59 31.47 15.09
N GLU A 45 -8.14 30.98 13.97
CA GLU A 45 -9.19 29.92 13.90
C GLU A 45 -10.67 30.33 14.08
N ILE A 46 -10.98 31.61 14.26
CA ILE A 46 -12.40 32.05 14.30
C ILE A 46 -12.91 32.19 12.86
N GLN A 47 -13.98 31.46 12.55
CA GLN A 47 -14.75 31.64 11.32
C GLN A 47 -16.01 32.46 11.63
N PRO A 48 -16.48 33.35 10.75
CA PRO A 48 -15.80 33.85 9.55
C PRO A 48 -14.52 34.59 9.90
N SER A 49 -13.54 34.61 8.99
CA SER A 49 -12.33 35.41 9.16
C SER A 49 -12.65 36.90 9.17
N LEU A 50 -11.94 37.63 10.04
CA LEU A 50 -11.98 39.08 10.10
C LEU A 50 -10.55 39.62 10.19
N ARG A 51 -10.25 40.58 9.34
CA ARG A 51 -8.94 41.21 9.22
C ARG A 51 -9.04 42.71 9.44
N TYR A 52 -8.05 43.33 10.07
CA TYR A 52 -8.06 44.77 10.35
C TYR A 52 -6.75 45.47 9.98
N ALA A 53 -6.83 46.73 9.60
CA ALA A 53 -5.67 47.60 9.34
C ALA A 53 -5.86 48.95 10.03
N LEU A 54 -4.88 49.36 10.84
CA LEU A 54 -4.87 50.65 11.52
C LEU A 54 -4.02 51.65 10.72
N THR A 55 -4.58 52.81 10.45
CA THR A 55 -3.85 53.96 9.91
C THR A 55 -3.92 55.12 10.88
N PHE A 56 -2.79 55.74 11.14
CA PHE A 56 -2.67 56.82 12.13
C PHE A 56 -2.53 58.16 11.44
N ASN A 57 -3.18 59.19 11.97
CA ASN A 57 -2.94 60.57 11.56
C ASN A 57 -2.85 61.47 12.80
N LYS A 58 -2.43 62.73 12.60
CA LYS A 58 -2.23 63.69 13.71
C LYS A 58 -3.48 63.93 14.57
N LYS A 59 -4.68 63.58 14.09
CA LYS A 59 -5.96 63.85 14.74
C LYS A 59 -6.65 62.59 15.27
N GLY A 60 -6.22 61.39 14.89
CA GLY A 60 -6.88 60.15 15.30
C GLY A 60 -6.38 58.91 14.59
N ILE A 61 -7.15 57.84 14.81
CA ILE A 61 -6.94 56.51 14.24
C ILE A 61 -8.04 56.18 13.25
N VAL A 62 -7.66 55.48 12.18
CA VAL A 62 -8.56 54.93 11.17
C VAL A 62 -8.45 53.41 11.24
N LEU A 63 -9.55 52.75 11.56
CA LEU A 63 -9.70 51.30 11.53
C LEU A 63 -10.35 50.91 10.19
N ASN A 64 -9.65 50.10 9.40
CA ASN A 64 -10.21 49.44 8.22
C ASN A 64 -10.41 47.97 8.57
N VAL A 65 -11.51 47.38 8.13
CA VAL A 65 -11.86 45.99 8.44
C VAL A 65 -12.30 45.30 7.16
N GLU A 66 -11.82 44.07 6.96
CA GLU A 66 -12.35 43.12 5.98
C GLU A 66 -12.95 41.92 6.72
N VAL A 67 -14.14 41.48 6.32
CA VAL A 67 -14.83 40.35 6.96
C VAL A 67 -15.47 39.43 5.93
N ASP A 68 -15.30 38.14 6.14
CA ASP A 68 -15.77 37.09 5.25
C ASP A 68 -17.25 36.73 5.49
N PRO A 69 -17.92 36.13 4.50
CA PRO A 69 -19.27 35.60 4.68
C PRO A 69 -19.27 34.38 5.61
N THR A 70 -20.46 33.97 6.05
CA THR A 70 -20.65 32.70 6.76
C THR A 70 -21.66 31.81 6.03
N ILE A 71 -21.52 30.49 6.20
CA ILE A 71 -22.46 29.52 5.63
C ILE A 71 -23.87 29.82 6.18
N GLY A 72 -24.84 29.95 5.27
CA GLY A 72 -26.25 30.19 5.61
C GLY A 72 -26.66 31.66 5.73
N ALA A 73 -25.73 32.61 5.58
CA ALA A 73 -26.04 34.05 5.49
C ALA A 73 -26.06 34.53 4.03
N ASP A 74 -27.03 35.38 3.68
CA ASP A 74 -27.17 35.99 2.35
C ASP A 74 -27.30 37.53 2.39
N LEU A 75 -27.34 38.13 3.59
CA LEU A 75 -27.37 39.56 3.83
C LEU A 75 -26.00 40.10 4.28
N PRO A 76 -25.73 41.41 4.12
CA PRO A 76 -24.54 42.04 4.69
C PRO A 76 -24.46 41.81 6.20
N PRO A 77 -23.28 41.47 6.76
CA PRO A 77 -23.14 41.39 8.20
C PRO A 77 -23.26 42.78 8.84
N VAL A 78 -23.66 42.80 10.11
CA VAL A 78 -23.61 43.99 10.96
C VAL A 78 -22.37 43.87 11.83
N LEU A 79 -21.50 44.87 11.79
CA LEU A 79 -20.24 44.88 12.52
C LEU A 79 -20.14 46.13 13.39
N THR A 80 -19.78 45.94 14.66
CA THR A 80 -19.48 47.04 15.59
C THR A 80 -18.04 46.91 16.06
N ALA A 81 -17.29 48.01 16.03
CA ALA A 81 -15.92 48.09 16.50
C ALA A 81 -15.82 48.94 17.76
N GLY A 82 -15.09 48.43 18.76
CA GLY A 82 -14.74 49.13 19.98
C GLY A 82 -13.28 49.52 20.00
N ILE A 83 -12.99 50.80 20.25
CA ILE A 83 -11.63 51.33 20.38
C ILE A 83 -11.52 52.08 21.71
N GLY A 84 -10.51 51.77 22.51
CA GLY A 84 -10.28 52.39 23.83
C GLY A 84 -8.83 52.77 24.10
N ALA A 85 -8.61 53.81 24.90
CA ALA A 85 -7.33 54.21 25.49
C ALA A 85 -7.57 54.67 26.94
N SER A 86 -7.46 55.97 27.27
CA SER A 86 -7.94 56.50 28.56
C SER A 86 -9.48 56.55 28.66
N GLY A 87 -10.17 56.66 27.53
CA GLY A 87 -11.60 56.46 27.35
C GLY A 87 -11.90 55.55 26.15
N ALA A 88 -13.15 55.14 25.94
CA ALA A 88 -13.51 54.19 24.89
C ALA A 88 -14.79 54.57 24.12
N VAL A 89 -14.85 54.13 22.86
CA VAL A 89 -16.00 54.34 21.97
C VAL A 89 -16.39 53.05 21.26
N LEU A 90 -17.68 52.94 20.95
CA LEU A 90 -18.23 51.95 20.01
C LEU A 90 -18.71 52.65 18.75
N ARG A 91 -18.47 52.04 17.60
CA ARG A 91 -18.87 52.52 16.29
C ARG A 91 -19.35 51.36 15.43
N ASP A 92 -20.54 51.48 14.88
CA ASP A 92 -20.96 50.60 13.79
C ASP A 92 -20.07 50.85 12.58
N VAL A 93 -19.66 49.76 11.94
CA VAL A 93 -18.74 49.76 10.80
C VAL A 93 -19.58 49.67 9.52
N PRO A 94 -19.70 50.74 8.72
CA PRO A 94 -20.45 50.68 7.48
C PRO A 94 -19.74 49.78 6.47
N LEU A 95 -20.37 48.68 6.10
CA LEU A 95 -19.78 47.67 5.21
C LEU A 95 -20.20 47.86 3.76
N LYS A 96 -19.26 47.65 2.84
CA LYS A 96 -19.47 47.57 1.39
C LYS A 96 -18.78 46.32 0.86
N ARG A 97 -19.32 45.68 -0.18
CA ARG A 97 -18.63 44.55 -0.82
C ARG A 97 -17.27 44.98 -1.37
N ILE A 98 -16.26 44.13 -1.17
CA ILE A 98 -14.87 44.40 -1.60
C ILE A 98 -14.79 44.54 -3.13
N SER A 99 -15.53 43.71 -3.86
CA SER A 99 -15.68 43.81 -5.31
C SER A 99 -17.01 43.18 -5.75
N ARG A 100 -17.35 43.26 -7.05
CA ARG A 100 -18.54 42.58 -7.61
C ARG A 100 -18.42 41.06 -7.58
N GLU A 101 -17.20 40.53 -7.55
CA GLU A 101 -16.89 39.09 -7.63
C GLU A 101 -16.53 38.50 -6.26
N SER A 102 -16.24 39.34 -5.25
CA SER A 102 -15.94 38.91 -3.89
C SER A 102 -17.21 38.74 -3.06
N THR A 103 -17.22 37.71 -2.21
CA THR A 103 -18.26 37.48 -1.19
C THR A 103 -17.98 38.20 0.13
N GLY A 104 -16.79 38.82 0.29
CA GLY A 104 -16.36 39.54 1.48
C GLY A 104 -16.75 41.02 1.51
N TRP A 105 -16.69 41.60 2.71
CA TRP A 105 -17.09 42.97 3.01
C TRP A 105 -15.94 43.78 3.57
N HIS A 106 -15.85 45.06 3.20
CA HIS A 106 -14.90 46.02 3.72
C HIS A 106 -15.62 47.22 4.36
N GLY A 107 -15.11 47.67 5.51
CA GLY A 107 -15.60 48.84 6.21
C GLY A 107 -14.50 49.67 6.82
N LYS A 108 -14.85 50.91 7.16
CA LYS A 108 -13.90 51.89 7.70
C LYS A 108 -14.56 52.72 8.79
N VAL A 109 -13.87 52.86 9.90
CA VAL A 109 -14.23 53.74 11.02
C VAL A 109 -13.06 54.66 11.32
N THR A 110 -13.36 55.90 11.74
CA THR A 110 -12.35 56.88 12.19
C THR A 110 -12.74 57.36 13.56
N VAL A 111 -11.77 57.43 14.47
CA VAL A 111 -11.95 57.88 15.86
C VAL A 111 -10.83 58.88 16.16
N SER A 112 -11.17 60.05 16.70
CA SER A 112 -10.16 61.03 17.09
C SER A 112 -9.47 60.66 18.40
N TRP A 113 -8.25 61.14 18.60
CA TRP A 113 -7.54 60.93 19.88
C TRP A 113 -8.31 61.53 21.06
N SER A 114 -8.96 62.69 20.85
CA SER A 114 -9.79 63.35 21.86
C SER A 114 -11.01 62.52 22.28
N GLU A 115 -11.62 61.75 21.35
CA GLU A 115 -12.73 60.84 21.66
C GLU A 115 -12.27 59.67 22.56
N LEU A 116 -10.98 59.32 22.53
CA LEU A 116 -10.38 58.30 23.38
C LEU A 116 -9.77 58.88 24.67
N GLY A 117 -10.00 60.18 24.94
CA GLY A 117 -9.45 60.86 26.12
C GLY A 117 -7.96 61.22 26.00
N GLU A 118 -7.38 61.16 24.80
CA GLU A 118 -5.95 61.38 24.57
C GLU A 118 -5.67 62.73 23.92
N ALA A 119 -4.61 63.41 24.36
CA ALA A 119 -4.15 64.68 23.79
C ALA A 119 -3.37 64.50 22.47
N GLY A 120 -2.94 63.27 22.18
CA GLY A 120 -2.17 62.87 21.03
C GLY A 120 -2.27 61.35 20.83
N GLU A 121 -1.41 60.79 19.99
CA GLU A 121 -1.37 59.34 19.81
C GLU A 121 -0.82 58.65 21.07
N PRO A 122 -1.53 57.68 21.67
CA PRO A 122 -1.07 56.92 22.83
C PRO A 122 -0.10 55.80 22.44
N ASP A 123 0.64 55.24 23.40
CA ASP A 123 1.55 54.11 23.12
C ASP A 123 0.81 52.81 22.78
N SER A 124 -0.42 52.66 23.28
CA SER A 124 -1.25 51.47 23.05
C SER A 124 -2.74 51.81 23.06
N ILE A 125 -3.55 50.95 22.43
CA ILE A 125 -5.01 51.01 22.45
C ILE A 125 -5.59 49.66 22.82
N HIS A 126 -6.87 49.63 23.16
CA HIS A 126 -7.70 48.44 23.30
C HIS A 126 -8.64 48.35 22.10
N LEU A 127 -8.68 47.21 21.41
CA LEU A 127 -9.50 46.99 20.22
C LEU A 127 -10.32 45.71 20.36
N ALA A 128 -11.62 45.78 20.08
CA ALA A 128 -12.50 44.62 19.95
C ALA A 128 -13.50 44.83 18.81
N MET A 129 -14.02 43.74 18.25
CA MET A 129 -15.05 43.78 17.22
C MET A 129 -16.11 42.71 17.45
N SER A 130 -17.36 43.00 17.12
CA SER A 130 -18.47 42.02 17.15
C SER A 130 -19.23 42.04 15.83
N GLY A 131 -19.37 40.87 15.22
CA GLY A 131 -20.08 40.68 13.96
C GLY A 131 -21.33 39.82 14.12
N ALA A 132 -22.39 40.15 13.39
CA ALA A 132 -23.61 39.36 13.28
C ALA A 132 -23.99 39.17 11.81
N TRP A 133 -24.24 37.92 11.40
CA TRP A 133 -24.58 37.57 10.02
C TRP A 133 -26.04 37.16 9.92
N PHE A 134 -26.72 37.56 8.85
CA PHE A 134 -28.16 37.42 8.70
C PHE A 134 -28.54 36.68 7.42
N ARG A 135 -29.73 36.08 7.46
CA ARG A 135 -30.39 35.44 6.33
C ARG A 135 -31.70 36.16 6.02
N SER A 136 -32.01 36.31 4.75
CA SER A 136 -33.25 36.90 4.26
C SER A 136 -34.46 36.16 4.81
N GLY A 137 -35.39 36.90 5.43
CA GLY A 137 -36.59 36.35 6.05
C GLY A 137 -36.43 35.87 7.50
N TRP A 138 -35.25 36.03 8.12
CA TRP A 138 -35.01 35.72 9.53
C TRP A 138 -34.85 37.00 10.36
N ASP A 139 -35.42 37.03 11.56
CA ASP A 139 -35.35 38.13 12.52
C ASP A 139 -34.14 38.05 13.46
N LYS A 140 -33.49 36.88 13.52
CA LYS A 140 -32.29 36.60 14.32
C LYS A 140 -31.08 36.31 13.43
N PRO A 141 -29.86 36.68 13.88
CA PRO A 141 -28.65 36.36 13.14
C PRO A 141 -28.40 34.85 13.12
N VAL A 142 -27.90 34.33 11.99
CA VAL A 142 -27.48 32.93 11.85
C VAL A 142 -26.17 32.65 12.58
N ARG A 143 -25.37 33.70 12.81
CA ARG A 143 -24.10 33.62 13.53
C ARG A 143 -23.78 34.96 14.18
N ILE A 144 -23.17 34.90 15.37
CA ILE A 144 -22.60 36.05 16.07
C ILE A 144 -21.19 35.65 16.50
N GLU A 145 -20.20 36.51 16.23
CA GLU A 145 -18.82 36.28 16.63
C GLU A 145 -18.21 37.55 17.24
N ARG A 146 -17.21 37.36 18.09
CA ARG A 146 -16.37 38.45 18.61
C ARG A 146 -14.90 38.18 18.35
N TYR A 147 -14.20 39.26 18.08
CA TYR A 147 -12.77 39.26 17.76
C TYR A 147 -12.05 40.18 18.74
N LEU A 148 -10.81 39.83 19.06
CA LEU A 148 -9.93 40.63 19.93
C LEU A 148 -10.54 40.92 21.32
N VAL A 149 -11.07 39.88 21.98
CA VAL A 149 -11.58 39.94 23.36
C VAL A 149 -10.92 38.85 24.24
N THR A 150 -10.72 39.12 25.53
CA THR A 150 -10.11 38.17 26.47
C THR A 150 -10.99 36.90 26.66
N PRO A 151 -10.41 35.68 26.71
CA PRO A 151 -11.17 34.43 26.85
C PRO A 151 -12.02 34.36 28.12
N GLY A 152 -13.20 33.70 28.04
CA GLY A 152 -14.03 33.36 29.22
C GLY A 152 -15.36 34.11 29.36
N ARG A 153 -15.80 34.88 28.36
CA ARG A 153 -17.12 35.54 28.36
C ARG A 153 -18.04 34.98 27.27
N SER A 154 -19.33 34.87 27.60
CA SER A 154 -20.37 34.37 26.71
C SER A 154 -20.46 35.21 25.41
N PRO A 155 -20.59 34.57 24.22
CA PRO A 155 -20.75 35.27 22.95
C PRO A 155 -22.02 36.13 22.90
N PHE A 156 -22.94 36.01 23.87
CA PHE A 156 -24.19 36.76 23.94
C PHE A 156 -24.12 38.12 24.69
N VAL A 157 -22.97 38.52 25.26
CA VAL A 157 -22.81 39.80 26.01
C VAL A 157 -22.14 40.89 25.18
N ASP A 158 -22.89 41.81 24.58
CA ASP A 158 -22.38 42.85 23.67
C ASP A 158 -21.15 43.61 24.17
N LEU A 159 -20.36 44.13 23.22
CA LEU A 159 -19.23 45.01 23.56
C LEU A 159 -19.75 46.20 24.36
N SER A 160 -19.06 46.55 25.44
CA SER A 160 -19.40 47.69 26.29
C SER A 160 -18.19 48.56 26.53
N VAL A 161 -18.39 49.88 26.47
CA VAL A 161 -17.33 50.86 26.80
C VAL A 161 -16.95 50.81 28.27
N ASP A 162 -17.85 50.39 29.16
CA ASP A 162 -17.58 50.33 30.61
C ASP A 162 -16.56 49.24 30.98
N ASN A 163 -16.29 48.31 30.07
CA ASN A 163 -15.37 47.19 30.28
C ASN A 163 -14.30 47.07 29.18
N PHE A 164 -13.97 48.17 28.49
CA PHE A 164 -13.06 48.18 27.34
C PHE A 164 -11.67 47.59 27.63
N LEU A 165 -11.23 47.56 28.90
CA LEU A 165 -10.00 46.87 29.31
C LEU A 165 -10.01 45.35 29.07
N SER A 166 -11.18 44.76 28.83
CA SER A 166 -11.34 43.35 28.44
C SER A 166 -11.16 43.12 26.92
N TRP A 167 -10.98 44.18 26.15
CA TRP A 167 -10.61 44.11 24.72
C TRP A 167 -9.10 43.95 24.58
N SER A 168 -8.64 43.34 23.48
CA SER A 168 -7.22 43.09 23.28
C SER A 168 -6.43 44.39 23.24
N LYS A 169 -5.37 44.45 24.04
CA LYS A 169 -4.42 45.55 24.04
C LYS A 169 -3.48 45.43 22.83
N ILE A 170 -3.41 46.47 22.02
CA ILE A 170 -2.53 46.60 20.85
C ILE A 170 -1.49 47.67 21.16
N ASP A 171 -0.23 47.26 21.23
CA ASP A 171 0.92 48.17 21.29
C ASP A 171 1.17 48.76 19.89
N LEU A 172 1.11 50.10 19.77
CA LEU A 172 1.14 50.74 18.46
C LEU A 172 2.53 50.70 17.82
N GLY A 173 3.60 50.69 18.62
CA GLY A 173 4.98 50.53 18.13
C GLY A 173 5.19 49.15 17.51
N SER A 174 4.81 48.10 18.24
CA SER A 174 4.88 46.70 17.81
C SER A 174 3.97 46.42 16.61
N TYR A 175 2.79 47.04 16.57
CA TYR A 175 1.89 46.96 15.41
C TYR A 175 2.52 47.58 14.16
N ARG A 176 3.15 48.76 14.26
CA ARG A 176 3.83 49.37 13.10
C ARG A 176 5.01 48.54 12.63
N GLN A 177 5.81 48.03 13.57
CA GLN A 177 6.92 47.15 13.23
C GLN A 177 6.42 45.91 12.50
N SER A 178 5.35 45.27 12.98
CA SER A 178 4.79 44.09 12.30
C SER A 178 4.20 44.42 10.92
N VAL A 179 3.60 45.61 10.74
CA VAL A 179 3.16 46.10 9.43
C VAL A 179 4.35 46.34 8.50
N GLU A 180 5.44 46.94 8.98
CA GLU A 180 6.67 47.14 8.20
C GLU A 180 7.34 45.81 7.84
N ASP A 181 7.42 44.88 8.78
CA ASP A 181 7.94 43.53 8.55
C ASP A 181 7.09 42.79 7.51
N GLN A 182 5.76 42.89 7.58
CA GLN A 182 4.85 42.31 6.58
C GLN A 182 4.96 42.96 5.21
N ARG A 183 5.28 44.27 5.13
CA ARG A 183 5.59 44.97 3.87
C ARG A 183 6.92 44.51 3.27
N ASN A 184 7.90 44.24 4.11
CA ASN A 184 9.23 43.79 3.71
C ASN A 184 9.32 42.27 3.52
N ALA A 185 8.28 41.52 3.89
CA ALA A 185 8.20 40.08 3.70
C ALA A 185 8.38 39.71 2.22
N ILE A 186 9.19 38.69 1.95
CA ILE A 186 9.36 38.14 0.61
C ILE A 186 8.07 37.40 0.27
N ALA A 187 7.20 38.06 -0.50
CA ALA A 187 5.86 37.55 -0.79
C ALA A 187 5.70 37.21 -2.26
N LEU A 188 5.12 36.03 -2.49
CA LEU A 188 4.76 35.50 -3.78
C LEU A 188 3.28 35.79 -3.98
N ASN A 189 2.97 36.58 -5.00
CA ASN A 189 1.59 36.82 -5.40
C ASN A 189 1.28 35.95 -6.60
N LEU A 190 0.31 35.05 -6.47
CA LEU A 190 -0.13 34.16 -7.53
C LEU A 190 -1.65 34.14 -7.62
N VAL A 191 -2.18 33.55 -8.68
CA VAL A 191 -3.62 33.35 -8.85
C VAL A 191 -3.92 31.87 -8.78
N GLN A 192 -4.70 31.46 -7.79
CA GLN A 192 -5.29 30.13 -7.70
C GLN A 192 -6.42 30.05 -8.72
N PRO A 193 -6.34 29.18 -9.75
CA PRO A 193 -7.32 29.14 -10.83
C PRO A 193 -8.67 28.53 -10.42
N MET A 194 -8.68 27.65 -9.41
CA MET A 194 -9.89 27.01 -8.88
C MET A 194 -9.82 26.79 -7.37
N ASP A 195 -10.97 26.69 -6.71
CA ASP A 195 -11.03 26.15 -5.36
C ASP A 195 -10.43 24.73 -5.36
N GLY A 196 -9.55 24.44 -4.42
CA GLY A 196 -8.90 23.14 -4.37
C GLY A 196 -7.61 23.13 -3.56
N LYS A 197 -6.58 22.56 -4.17
CA LYS A 197 -5.27 22.29 -3.63
C LYS A 197 -4.19 23.09 -4.33
N MET A 198 -3.14 23.41 -3.59
CA MET A 198 -1.99 24.16 -4.06
C MET A 198 -0.71 23.65 -3.40
N THR A 199 0.31 23.45 -4.22
CA THR A 199 1.70 23.25 -3.79
C THR A 199 2.55 24.33 -4.46
N VAL A 200 3.50 24.90 -3.71
CA VAL A 200 4.41 25.94 -4.18
C VAL A 200 5.83 25.64 -3.72
N VAL A 201 6.77 25.75 -4.65
CA VAL A 201 8.20 25.50 -4.41
C VAL A 201 9.04 26.67 -4.87
N ILE A 202 10.21 26.83 -4.27
CA ILE A 202 11.21 27.84 -4.60
C ILE A 202 12.43 27.16 -5.19
N GLU A 203 12.94 27.73 -6.27
CA GLU A 203 14.10 27.24 -7.02
C GLU A 203 15.10 28.38 -7.24
N ASP A 204 16.39 28.05 -7.21
CA ASP A 204 17.44 29.00 -7.53
C ASP A 204 17.50 29.29 -9.04
N LYS A 205 18.40 30.20 -9.46
CA LYS A 205 18.58 30.55 -10.88
C LYS A 205 18.99 29.35 -11.76
N ALA A 206 19.58 28.30 -11.18
CA ALA A 206 19.97 27.08 -11.89
C ALA A 206 18.86 26.01 -11.89
N GLY A 207 17.70 26.30 -11.28
CA GLY A 207 16.57 25.39 -11.17
C GLY A 207 16.72 24.36 -10.04
N ASN A 208 17.67 24.53 -9.11
CA ASN A 208 17.80 23.62 -7.97
C ASN A 208 16.73 23.95 -6.93
N ARG A 209 16.13 22.92 -6.32
CA ARG A 209 15.15 23.07 -5.24
C ARG A 209 15.79 23.76 -4.02
N VAL A 210 15.21 24.89 -3.62
CA VAL A 210 15.59 25.66 -2.43
C VAL A 210 14.65 25.34 -1.26
N ARG A 211 13.34 25.38 -1.51
CA ARG A 211 12.30 25.22 -0.48
C ARG A 211 11.03 24.60 -1.02
N ASN A 212 10.45 23.66 -0.28
CA ASN A 212 9.05 23.25 -0.39
C ASN A 212 8.22 24.21 0.47
N LEU A 213 7.67 25.26 -0.14
CA LEU A 213 7.08 26.37 0.62
C LEU A 213 5.65 26.08 1.06
N VAL A 214 4.85 25.47 0.18
CA VAL A 214 3.47 25.05 0.45
C VAL A 214 3.28 23.65 -0.13
N THR A 215 2.65 22.75 0.62
CA THR A 215 2.52 21.33 0.24
C THR A 215 1.07 20.87 0.39
N GLY A 216 0.36 20.66 -0.71
CA GLY A 216 -1.01 20.12 -0.74
C GLY A 216 -2.05 20.94 0.04
N ALA A 217 -1.78 22.24 0.23
CA ALA A 217 -2.61 23.11 1.06
C ALA A 217 -3.93 23.44 0.37
N SER A 218 -5.00 23.59 1.15
CA SER A 218 -6.29 24.04 0.60
C SER A 218 -6.26 25.54 0.32
N ALA A 219 -6.73 25.93 -0.87
CA ALA A 219 -6.80 27.33 -1.30
C ALA A 219 -8.10 27.60 -2.07
N SER A 220 -8.66 28.79 -1.85
CA SER A 220 -9.80 29.30 -2.64
C SER A 220 -9.28 29.92 -3.94
N SER A 221 -10.10 29.87 -4.98
CA SER A 221 -9.83 30.56 -6.25
C SER A 221 -9.58 32.06 -6.05
N GLY A 222 -8.75 32.64 -6.92
CA GLY A 222 -8.39 34.05 -6.89
C GLY A 222 -6.98 34.33 -6.38
N LYS A 223 -6.73 35.59 -5.99
CA LYS A 223 -5.39 36.06 -5.64
C LYS A 223 -4.93 35.47 -4.30
N GLN A 224 -3.76 34.85 -4.31
CA GLN A 224 -3.10 34.32 -3.13
C GLN A 224 -1.80 35.08 -2.87
N ARG A 225 -1.48 35.29 -1.59
CA ARG A 225 -0.21 35.88 -1.14
C ARG A 225 0.47 34.90 -0.19
N ILE A 226 1.60 34.36 -0.61
CA ILE A 226 2.38 33.37 0.16
C ILE A 226 3.66 34.02 0.62
N ILE A 227 3.97 33.93 1.91
CA ILE A 227 5.18 34.51 2.49
C ILE A 227 6.28 33.45 2.51
N TRP A 228 7.47 33.83 2.05
CA TRP A 228 8.71 33.08 2.23
C TRP A 228 9.59 33.83 3.24
N ASP A 229 10.15 33.09 4.18
CA ASP A 229 11.06 33.59 5.22
C ASP A 229 12.49 33.85 4.70
N GLY A 230 12.76 33.53 3.43
CA GLY A 230 14.10 33.64 2.84
C GLY A 230 15.02 32.50 3.25
N CYS A 231 14.49 31.41 3.80
CA CYS A 231 15.26 30.24 4.20
C CYS A 231 15.14 29.09 3.19
N ASP A 232 16.17 28.26 3.13
CA ASP A 232 16.14 26.96 2.47
C ASP A 232 15.35 25.92 3.30
N GLU A 233 15.26 24.69 2.80
CA GLU A 233 14.59 23.58 3.48
C GLU A 233 15.15 23.26 4.88
N ASP A 234 16.43 23.52 5.13
CA ASP A 234 17.07 23.27 6.43
C ASP A 234 16.91 24.44 7.41
N GLY A 235 16.23 25.52 6.98
CA GLY A 235 16.00 26.72 7.78
C GLY A 235 17.16 27.72 7.76
N ASN A 236 18.13 27.56 6.85
CA ASN A 236 19.23 28.51 6.69
C ASN A 236 18.83 29.63 5.74
N LEU A 237 19.22 30.86 6.06
CA LEU A 237 19.02 32.00 5.15
C LEU A 237 19.77 31.77 3.83
N VAL A 238 19.06 31.99 2.73
CA VAL A 238 19.67 31.90 1.39
C VAL A 238 20.36 33.20 1.01
N VAL A 239 21.30 33.11 0.07
CA VAL A 239 22.04 34.28 -0.43
C VAL A 239 21.09 35.19 -1.22
N PRO A 240 21.11 36.52 -1.02
CA PRO A 240 20.32 37.43 -1.84
C PRO A 240 20.59 37.23 -3.34
N GLY A 241 19.54 37.07 -4.15
CA GLY A 241 19.68 36.73 -5.56
C GLY A 241 18.37 36.60 -6.31
N THR A 242 18.44 36.07 -7.53
CA THR A 242 17.26 35.76 -8.34
C THR A 242 16.79 34.34 -8.05
N TYR A 243 15.53 34.23 -7.65
CA TYR A 243 14.83 32.97 -7.40
C TYR A 243 13.61 32.88 -8.29
N THR A 244 13.21 31.66 -8.61
CA THR A 244 11.96 31.37 -9.30
C THR A 244 11.07 30.54 -8.39
N TRP A 245 9.76 30.61 -8.63
CA TRP A 245 8.80 29.78 -7.94
C TRP A 245 7.95 29.06 -8.97
N ARG A 246 7.47 27.89 -8.58
CA ARG A 246 6.59 27.05 -9.39
C ARG A 246 5.47 26.53 -8.52
N SER A 247 4.28 26.38 -9.11
CA SER A 247 3.11 25.90 -8.40
C SER A 247 2.30 24.91 -9.23
N ILE A 248 1.61 24.01 -8.54
CA ILE A 248 0.59 23.13 -9.12
C ILE A 248 -0.72 23.33 -8.37
N HIS A 249 -1.82 23.27 -9.12
CA HIS A 249 -3.17 23.53 -8.65
C HIS A 249 -4.10 22.44 -9.17
N HIS A 250 -4.95 21.89 -8.31
CA HIS A 250 -5.95 20.89 -8.70
C HIS A 250 -7.16 20.94 -7.76
N PRO A 251 -8.36 20.52 -8.19
CA PRO A 251 -9.55 20.51 -7.33
C PRO A 251 -9.47 19.50 -6.17
N GLY A 252 -8.48 18.61 -6.18
CA GLY A 252 -8.38 17.42 -5.34
C GLY A 252 -8.32 16.17 -6.21
N ILE A 253 -7.63 15.12 -5.75
CA ILE A 253 -7.56 13.84 -6.45
C ILE A 253 -8.67 12.94 -5.90
N THR A 254 -9.47 12.36 -6.79
CA THR A 254 -10.50 11.39 -6.46
C THR A 254 -10.14 10.04 -7.07
N ALA A 255 -10.36 8.97 -6.30
CA ALA A 255 -10.24 7.61 -6.81
C ALA A 255 -11.61 7.11 -7.26
N GLU A 256 -11.67 6.50 -8.43
CA GLU A 256 -12.81 5.70 -8.87
C GLU A 256 -12.49 4.23 -8.65
N TYR A 257 -13.36 3.52 -7.93
CA TYR A 257 -13.25 2.08 -7.84
C TYR A 257 -13.68 1.47 -9.18
N LEU A 258 -12.73 0.83 -9.85
CA LEU A 258 -12.98 0.15 -11.11
C LEU A 258 -13.42 -1.30 -10.87
N ARG A 259 -12.55 -2.11 -10.25
CA ARG A 259 -12.77 -3.56 -10.09
C ARG A 259 -11.85 -4.19 -9.04
N MET A 260 -12.22 -5.39 -8.58
CA MET A 260 -11.40 -6.30 -7.78
C MET A 260 -10.89 -7.49 -8.61
N TYR A 261 -9.68 -7.94 -8.31
CA TYR A 261 -9.07 -9.09 -8.95
C TYR A 261 -8.83 -10.21 -7.92
N ALA A 262 -9.08 -11.44 -8.34
CA ALA A 262 -8.96 -12.64 -7.51
C ALA A 262 -9.75 -12.55 -6.17
N ASN A 263 -11.03 -12.17 -6.22
CA ASN A 263 -11.89 -11.99 -5.04
C ASN A 263 -12.97 -13.08 -4.90
N GLY A 264 -12.70 -14.31 -5.36
CA GLY A 264 -13.68 -15.40 -5.31
C GLY A 264 -15.01 -15.11 -6.01
N ARG A 265 -15.03 -14.21 -6.99
CA ARG A 265 -16.26 -13.72 -7.68
C ARG A 265 -17.31 -13.12 -6.72
N ASP A 266 -16.93 -12.71 -5.50
CA ASP A 266 -17.83 -12.03 -4.57
C ASP A 266 -17.97 -10.55 -4.93
N LYS A 267 -19.15 -9.99 -4.63
CA LYS A 267 -19.56 -8.62 -4.96
C LYS A 267 -19.04 -7.62 -3.94
N GLY A 268 -18.54 -6.49 -4.43
CA GLY A 268 -18.12 -5.34 -3.61
C GLY A 268 -16.78 -5.54 -2.90
N LEU A 269 -16.46 -4.63 -1.96
CA LEU A 269 -15.11 -4.50 -1.38
C LEU A 269 -14.81 -5.48 -0.22
N ARG A 270 -15.45 -6.65 -0.22
CA ARG A 270 -15.30 -7.61 0.89
C ARG A 270 -13.93 -8.28 0.84
N PRO A 271 -13.23 -8.43 1.97
CA PRO A 271 -12.02 -9.23 2.03
C PRO A 271 -12.31 -10.69 1.65
N PHE A 272 -11.54 -11.27 0.74
CA PHE A 272 -11.73 -12.66 0.32
C PHE A 272 -10.54 -13.54 0.67
N ALA A 273 -10.79 -14.67 1.33
CA ALA A 273 -9.77 -15.68 1.71
C ALA A 273 -8.52 -15.07 2.38
N SER A 274 -7.45 -15.84 2.51
CA SER A 274 -6.23 -15.42 3.22
C SER A 274 -5.22 -14.78 2.28
N ASN A 275 -4.70 -13.61 2.66
CA ASN A 275 -3.66 -12.91 1.90
C ASN A 275 -2.23 -13.49 2.03
N HIS A 276 -1.99 -14.45 2.91
CA HIS A 276 -0.67 -15.11 3.02
C HIS A 276 -0.74 -16.61 2.77
N GLY A 277 -1.77 -17.29 3.26
CA GLY A 277 -2.00 -18.70 2.97
C GLY A 277 -2.74 -18.96 1.67
N TRP A 278 -2.92 -20.25 1.40
CA TRP A 278 -3.70 -20.81 0.31
C TRP A 278 -4.63 -21.89 0.86
N PHE A 279 -5.58 -22.34 0.04
CA PHE A 279 -6.59 -23.30 0.49
C PHE A 279 -5.95 -24.65 0.84
N ARG A 280 -6.27 -25.20 2.01
CA ARG A 280 -5.65 -26.43 2.54
C ARG A 280 -6.67 -27.48 2.94
N ASP A 281 -7.88 -27.07 3.33
CA ASP A 281 -8.90 -27.98 3.83
C ASP A 281 -10.32 -27.52 3.44
N ALA A 282 -11.26 -28.47 3.40
CA ALA A 282 -12.67 -28.21 3.14
C ALA A 282 -13.56 -29.09 4.02
N CYS A 283 -14.71 -28.57 4.47
CA CYS A 283 -15.71 -29.35 5.21
C CYS A 283 -17.12 -28.86 4.91
N VAL A 284 -18.14 -29.59 5.38
CA VAL A 284 -19.56 -29.30 5.15
C VAL A 284 -20.37 -29.48 6.42
N ASN A 285 -21.52 -28.81 6.48
CA ASN A 285 -22.67 -29.18 7.30
C ASN A 285 -23.90 -29.34 6.39
N ASP A 286 -25.13 -29.35 6.92
CA ASP A 286 -26.33 -29.60 6.12
C ASP A 286 -26.64 -28.47 5.12
N LYS A 287 -26.07 -27.28 5.33
CA LYS A 287 -26.46 -26.05 4.60
C LYS A 287 -25.30 -25.32 3.94
N LEU A 288 -24.09 -25.54 4.43
CA LEU A 288 -22.91 -24.78 4.07
C LEU A 288 -21.75 -25.71 3.79
N PHE A 289 -20.93 -25.32 2.82
CA PHE A 289 -19.56 -25.79 2.73
C PHE A 289 -18.59 -24.69 3.16
N PHE A 290 -17.44 -25.10 3.67
CA PHE A 290 -16.39 -24.24 4.20
C PHE A 290 -15.07 -24.61 3.54
N VAL A 291 -14.23 -23.61 3.24
CA VAL A 291 -12.86 -23.83 2.79
C VAL A 291 -11.88 -23.01 3.64
N ALA A 292 -10.80 -23.65 4.09
CA ALA A 292 -9.79 -23.05 4.96
C ALA A 292 -8.53 -22.68 4.18
N ALA A 293 -8.05 -21.46 4.40
CA ALA A 293 -6.74 -20.98 3.97
C ALA A 293 -6.05 -20.31 5.18
N PRO A 294 -5.18 -21.00 5.94
CA PRO A 294 -4.60 -20.46 7.18
C PRO A 294 -3.72 -19.22 6.96
N LEU A 295 -3.25 -18.60 8.06
CA LEU A 295 -2.38 -17.41 8.08
C LEU A 295 -3.00 -16.19 7.38
N SER A 296 -3.97 -15.51 8.01
CA SER A 296 -4.61 -14.31 7.44
C SER A 296 -4.21 -13.05 8.21
N GLU A 297 -3.51 -12.11 7.55
CA GLU A 297 -3.31 -10.74 8.07
C GLU A 297 -4.34 -9.76 7.48
N GLY A 298 -4.84 -10.07 6.30
CA GLY A 298 -5.96 -9.41 5.66
C GLY A 298 -6.81 -10.47 4.96
N GLY A 299 -8.13 -10.31 5.01
CA GLY A 299 -9.04 -11.35 4.55
C GLY A 299 -9.54 -12.28 5.66
N TYR A 300 -9.89 -13.50 5.28
CA TYR A 300 -10.47 -14.53 6.15
C TYR A 300 -9.73 -15.86 6.02
N ALA A 301 -9.41 -16.48 7.16
CA ALA A 301 -8.74 -17.78 7.20
C ALA A 301 -9.67 -18.96 6.86
N VAL A 302 -10.98 -18.77 6.99
CA VAL A 302 -12.01 -19.72 6.52
C VAL A 302 -13.15 -18.92 5.90
N ILE A 303 -13.72 -19.41 4.81
CA ILE A 303 -14.90 -18.81 4.17
C ILE A 303 -15.98 -19.87 3.97
N SER A 304 -17.24 -19.48 4.05
CA SER A 304 -18.40 -20.36 3.88
C SER A 304 -19.31 -19.95 2.74
N TYR A 305 -20.02 -20.93 2.18
CA TYR A 305 -20.92 -20.78 1.05
C TYR A 305 -22.17 -21.64 1.22
N ASN A 306 -23.29 -21.20 0.65
CA ASN A 306 -24.54 -21.97 0.59
C ASN A 306 -24.59 -22.93 -0.62
N ALA A 307 -25.70 -23.67 -0.75
CA ALA A 307 -25.99 -24.58 -1.86
C ALA A 307 -25.98 -23.88 -3.23
N GLU A 308 -26.34 -22.60 -3.27
CA GLU A 308 -26.34 -21.77 -4.47
C GLU A 308 -24.94 -21.28 -4.86
N GLY A 309 -23.91 -21.54 -4.05
CA GLY A 309 -22.54 -21.09 -4.29
C GLY A 309 -22.32 -19.59 -3.99
N GLU A 310 -23.19 -19.01 -3.17
CA GLU A 310 -23.10 -17.64 -2.68
C GLU A 310 -22.28 -17.61 -1.38
N TRP A 311 -21.37 -16.63 -1.26
CA TRP A 311 -20.59 -16.43 -0.05
C TRP A 311 -21.51 -16.02 1.12
N VAL A 312 -21.37 -16.69 2.26
CA VAL A 312 -22.18 -16.45 3.45
C VAL A 312 -21.40 -15.67 4.51
N TYR A 313 -20.21 -16.13 4.88
CA TYR A 313 -19.42 -15.50 5.93
C TYR A 313 -17.93 -15.84 5.87
N GLY A 314 -17.12 -15.04 6.56
CA GLY A 314 -15.67 -15.25 6.70
C GLY A 314 -15.24 -15.29 8.17
N TYR A 315 -14.32 -16.20 8.50
CA TYR A 315 -13.86 -16.47 9.86
C TYR A 315 -12.35 -16.33 9.97
N ASN A 316 -11.88 -15.82 11.11
CA ASN A 316 -10.45 -15.73 11.43
C ASN A 316 -10.16 -16.44 12.73
N PHE A 317 -8.99 -17.09 12.79
CA PHE A 317 -8.52 -17.73 14.02
C PHE A 317 -8.04 -16.67 15.02
N PRO A 318 -8.20 -16.91 16.34
CA PRO A 318 -7.70 -16.00 17.37
C PRO A 318 -6.20 -15.73 17.24
N HIS A 319 -5.76 -14.52 17.58
CA HIS A 319 -4.33 -14.22 17.63
C HIS A 319 -3.63 -15.16 18.62
N GLY A 320 -2.48 -15.71 18.23
CA GLY A 320 -1.71 -16.67 19.04
C GLY A 320 -1.95 -18.14 18.68
N THR A 321 -2.92 -18.46 17.82
CA THR A 321 -2.97 -19.79 17.19
C THR A 321 -1.80 -19.95 16.21
N PRO A 322 -1.23 -21.16 16.06
CA PRO A 322 -0.23 -21.43 15.04
C PRO A 322 -0.74 -21.15 13.61
N HIS A 323 0.17 -20.86 12.68
CA HIS A 323 -0.19 -20.43 11.32
C HIS A 323 0.16 -21.44 10.21
N GLY A 324 0.85 -22.53 10.53
CA GLY A 324 1.46 -23.40 9.52
C GLY A 324 0.47 -24.34 8.80
N ALA A 325 -0.55 -24.82 9.51
CA ALA A 325 -1.62 -25.64 8.97
C ALA A 325 -2.94 -25.38 9.70
N ALA A 326 -4.06 -25.65 9.02
CA ALA A 326 -5.38 -25.67 9.62
C ALA A 326 -6.22 -26.79 8.98
N VAL A 327 -7.02 -27.48 9.81
CA VAL A 327 -8.06 -28.42 9.39
C VAL A 327 -9.38 -28.07 10.08
N ILE A 328 -10.51 -28.29 9.41
CA ILE A 328 -11.81 -27.77 9.82
C ILE A 328 -12.92 -28.83 9.79
N ALA A 329 -13.92 -28.66 10.67
CA ALA A 329 -15.17 -29.42 10.67
C ALA A 329 -16.28 -28.53 11.23
N ALA A 330 -17.54 -28.78 10.86
CA ALA A 330 -18.66 -27.96 11.29
C ALA A 330 -19.89 -28.80 11.63
N ASP A 331 -20.66 -28.33 12.61
CA ASP A 331 -22.09 -28.69 12.73
C ASP A 331 -22.96 -27.48 12.36
N GLU A 332 -24.24 -27.52 12.67
CA GLU A 332 -25.19 -26.44 12.36
C GLU A 332 -24.95 -25.15 13.18
N THR A 333 -24.20 -25.23 14.29
CA THR A 333 -24.00 -24.10 15.21
C THR A 333 -22.56 -23.61 15.21
N TYR A 334 -21.60 -24.53 15.14
CA TYR A 334 -20.18 -24.26 15.36
C TYR A 334 -19.30 -24.76 14.22
N LEU A 335 -18.35 -23.91 13.85
CA LEU A 335 -17.16 -24.25 13.09
C LEU A 335 -16.04 -24.56 14.10
N TYR A 336 -15.40 -25.70 13.91
CA TYR A 336 -14.24 -26.14 14.67
C TYR A 336 -13.01 -26.11 13.77
N ALA A 337 -11.89 -25.65 14.34
CA ALA A 337 -10.61 -25.61 13.64
C ALA A 337 -9.50 -26.13 14.53
N VAL A 338 -8.65 -26.98 13.97
CA VAL A 338 -7.36 -27.31 14.57
C VAL A 338 -6.27 -26.61 13.77
N ASN A 339 -5.37 -25.90 14.45
CA ASN A 339 -4.21 -25.24 13.85
C ASN A 339 -2.92 -25.87 14.38
N ALA A 340 -1.89 -26.00 13.54
CA ALA A 340 -0.57 -26.47 13.97
C ALA A 340 0.56 -25.63 13.35
N GLY A 341 1.70 -25.53 14.05
CA GLY A 341 2.84 -24.75 13.59
C GLY A 341 3.83 -24.40 14.70
N ALA A 342 4.90 -23.69 14.32
CA ALA A 342 5.94 -23.24 15.23
C ALA A 342 5.41 -22.23 16.27
N ASP A 343 5.93 -22.32 17.50
CA ASP A 343 5.63 -21.38 18.56
C ASP A 343 6.44 -20.09 18.41
N THR A 344 5.86 -19.12 17.71
CA THR A 344 6.53 -17.84 17.42
C THR A 344 6.63 -16.91 18.63
N SER A 345 5.96 -17.25 19.74
CA SER A 345 6.07 -16.50 21.01
C SER A 345 7.30 -16.91 21.83
N LYS A 346 7.83 -18.10 21.57
CA LYS A 346 9.07 -18.60 22.17
C LYS A 346 10.24 -18.19 21.28
N ASP A 347 11.34 -17.82 21.92
CA ASP A 347 12.46 -17.05 21.36
C ASP A 347 13.03 -17.60 20.03
N GLN A 348 12.53 -17.10 18.90
CA GLN A 348 13.07 -17.42 17.56
C GLN A 348 14.53 -17.01 17.40
N ALA A 349 15.08 -16.14 18.26
CA ALA A 349 16.49 -15.79 18.21
C ALA A 349 17.38 -17.02 18.45
N ASN A 350 16.98 -17.93 19.34
CA ASN A 350 17.74 -19.16 19.62
C ASN A 350 17.57 -20.23 18.54
N ALA A 351 16.38 -20.38 17.95
CA ALA A 351 16.16 -21.33 16.86
C ALA A 351 16.99 -20.99 15.61
N ARG A 352 17.23 -19.71 15.32
CA ARG A 352 18.08 -19.24 14.21
C ARG A 352 19.56 -19.63 14.35
N HIS A 353 20.00 -20.01 15.55
CA HIS A 353 21.36 -20.47 15.82
C HIS A 353 21.48 -22.00 15.84
N ASN A 354 20.36 -22.72 15.67
CA ASN A 354 20.36 -24.17 15.54
C ASN A 354 20.57 -24.53 14.05
N PRO A 355 21.54 -25.40 13.69
CA PRO A 355 21.78 -25.79 12.30
C PRO A 355 20.53 -26.28 11.55
N ASP A 356 19.58 -26.91 12.25
CA ASP A 356 18.31 -27.40 11.65
C ASP A 356 17.10 -26.50 11.93
N TRP A 357 17.30 -25.33 12.55
CA TRP A 357 16.25 -24.40 12.96
C TRP A 357 15.14 -25.05 13.81
N ALA A 358 15.47 -26.13 14.52
CA ALA A 358 14.50 -26.86 15.35
C ALA A 358 14.06 -26.03 16.55
N GLY A 359 12.78 -26.14 16.88
CA GLY A 359 12.17 -25.45 18.00
C GLY A 359 10.74 -25.92 18.30
N PRO A 360 10.12 -25.31 19.33
CA PRO A 360 8.84 -25.74 19.84
C PRO A 360 7.72 -25.53 18.82
N HIS A 361 6.87 -26.53 18.67
CA HIS A 361 5.65 -26.55 17.87
C HIS A 361 4.47 -26.95 18.74
N PHE A 362 3.28 -26.51 18.35
CA PHE A 362 2.06 -26.89 19.05
C PHE A 362 0.85 -26.90 18.13
N ALA A 363 -0.21 -27.54 18.60
CA ALA A 363 -1.52 -27.53 17.97
C ALA A 363 -2.59 -26.92 18.90
N THR A 364 -3.60 -26.27 18.31
CA THR A 364 -4.71 -25.65 19.04
C THR A 364 -6.06 -26.07 18.47
N LEU A 365 -7.05 -26.29 19.34
CA LEU A 365 -8.45 -26.45 18.99
C LEU A 365 -9.22 -25.15 19.27
N THR A 366 -9.94 -24.66 18.26
CA THR A 366 -10.77 -23.45 18.31
C THR A 366 -12.21 -23.79 17.94
N ARG A 367 -13.18 -23.18 18.63
CA ARG A 367 -14.61 -23.25 18.30
C ARG A 367 -15.14 -21.86 18.01
N ILE A 368 -15.86 -21.72 16.89
CA ILE A 368 -16.40 -20.45 16.39
C ILE A 368 -17.89 -20.64 16.13
N ASN A 369 -18.74 -19.74 16.62
CA ASN A 369 -20.16 -19.76 16.29
C ASN A 369 -20.37 -19.26 14.85
N ILE A 370 -21.02 -20.09 14.02
CA ILE A 370 -21.13 -19.87 12.56
C ILE A 370 -21.89 -18.57 12.26
N THR A 371 -22.99 -18.31 12.96
CA THR A 371 -23.86 -17.16 12.70
C THR A 371 -23.24 -15.83 13.13
N SER A 372 -22.55 -15.80 14.28
CA SER A 372 -21.97 -14.57 14.82
C SER A 372 -20.51 -14.34 14.41
N GLY A 373 -19.83 -15.36 13.91
CA GLY A 373 -18.39 -15.35 13.65
C GLY A 373 -17.53 -15.23 14.90
N ARG A 374 -18.11 -15.32 16.10
CA ARG A 374 -17.39 -15.14 17.37
C ARG A 374 -16.80 -16.45 17.85
N VAL A 375 -15.58 -16.36 18.35
CA VAL A 375 -14.92 -17.44 19.07
C VAL A 375 -15.70 -17.76 20.34
N VAL A 376 -16.04 -19.03 20.53
CA VAL A 376 -16.77 -19.54 21.70
C VAL A 376 -15.83 -20.44 22.49
N GLN A 377 -15.41 -19.93 23.64
CA GLN A 377 -14.47 -20.62 24.53
C GLN A 377 -15.03 -21.95 24.98
N PHE A 378 -14.15 -22.93 25.12
CA PHE A 378 -14.44 -24.15 25.85
C PHE A 378 -14.36 -23.87 27.36
N PRO A 379 -15.14 -24.56 28.21
CA PRO A 379 -15.07 -24.40 29.66
C PRO A 379 -13.63 -24.50 30.16
N GLU A 380 -13.19 -23.51 30.95
CA GLU A 380 -11.84 -23.44 31.54
C GLU A 380 -10.68 -23.41 30.52
N LYS A 381 -10.96 -23.32 29.21
CA LYS A 381 -9.96 -23.09 28.17
C LYS A 381 -10.07 -21.63 27.71
N GLY A 382 -8.95 -21.03 27.30
CA GLY A 382 -8.92 -19.66 26.78
C GLY A 382 -9.64 -19.53 25.43
N GLN A 383 -9.28 -18.49 24.66
CA GLN A 383 -9.84 -18.29 23.30
C GLN A 383 -9.57 -19.46 22.35
N PHE A 384 -8.52 -20.23 22.61
CA PHE A 384 -8.22 -21.51 21.96
C PHE A 384 -7.66 -22.48 23.01
N HIS A 385 -7.83 -23.78 22.79
CA HIS A 385 -7.28 -24.83 23.63
C HIS A 385 -5.99 -25.38 23.00
N ARG A 386 -4.85 -25.30 23.70
CA ARG A 386 -3.62 -25.99 23.27
C ARG A 386 -3.77 -27.49 23.52
N ILE A 387 -3.69 -28.30 22.47
CA ILE A 387 -4.03 -29.74 22.52
C ILE A 387 -2.82 -30.66 22.40
N PHE A 388 -1.70 -30.18 21.88
CA PHE A 388 -0.49 -30.99 21.70
C PHE A 388 0.75 -30.09 21.51
N GLU A 389 1.90 -30.49 22.05
CA GLU A 389 3.18 -29.79 21.90
C GLU A 389 4.29 -30.79 21.58
N TYR A 390 5.25 -30.37 20.75
CA TYR A 390 6.39 -31.19 20.33
C TYR A 390 7.54 -30.30 19.84
N GLU A 391 8.72 -30.88 19.65
CA GLU A 391 9.86 -30.22 19.02
C GLU A 391 10.00 -30.74 17.59
N ALA A 392 10.26 -29.84 16.64
CA ALA A 392 10.48 -30.19 15.25
C ALA A 392 11.33 -29.13 14.54
N SER A 393 11.98 -29.51 13.46
CA SER A 393 12.53 -28.55 12.49
C SER A 393 11.39 -27.80 11.81
N ARG A 394 11.62 -26.55 11.41
CA ARG A 394 10.71 -25.84 10.51
C ARG A 394 10.51 -26.54 9.16
N ARG A 395 11.43 -27.44 8.80
CA ARG A 395 11.38 -28.24 7.57
C ARG A 395 10.47 -29.46 7.71
N ASP A 396 10.19 -29.90 8.93
CA ASP A 396 9.40 -31.11 9.14
C ASP A 396 7.93 -30.86 8.75
N PRO A 397 7.28 -31.82 8.07
CA PRO A 397 5.84 -31.74 7.85
C PRO A 397 5.09 -31.67 9.18
N LEU A 398 4.24 -30.66 9.33
CA LEU A 398 3.46 -30.45 10.56
C LEU A 398 2.55 -31.64 10.91
N GLY A 399 2.20 -32.47 9.94
CA GLY A 399 1.48 -33.74 10.13
C GLY A 399 0.04 -33.60 10.65
N LEU A 400 -0.55 -32.41 10.58
CA LEU A 400 -1.98 -32.15 10.82
C LEU A 400 -2.75 -32.39 9.52
N ASN A 401 -3.52 -33.47 9.49
CA ASN A 401 -3.99 -34.06 8.23
C ASN A 401 -5.51 -34.11 8.06
N GLY A 402 -6.31 -34.02 9.14
CA GLY A 402 -7.76 -33.92 9.00
C GLY A 402 -8.50 -33.70 10.31
N LEU A 403 -9.74 -33.23 10.22
CA LEU A 403 -10.66 -33.08 11.34
C LEU A 403 -12.05 -33.56 10.90
N ALA A 404 -12.63 -34.49 11.65
CA ALA A 404 -13.99 -34.98 11.44
C ALA A 404 -14.84 -34.74 12.68
N LEU A 405 -16.12 -34.43 12.49
CA LEU A 405 -17.10 -34.23 13.56
C LEU A 405 -18.22 -35.24 13.42
N ARG A 406 -18.48 -36.02 14.47
CA ARG A 406 -19.64 -36.91 14.56
C ARG A 406 -20.27 -36.78 15.93
N GLU A 407 -21.57 -36.49 15.98
CA GLU A 407 -22.33 -36.28 17.23
C GLU A 407 -21.64 -35.26 18.16
N ASP A 408 -21.14 -35.70 19.31
CA ASP A 408 -20.46 -34.90 20.34
C ASP A 408 -18.94 -35.09 20.35
N ARG A 409 -18.37 -35.65 19.26
CA ARG A 409 -16.96 -36.03 19.18
C ARG A 409 -16.26 -35.44 17.96
N LEU A 410 -15.11 -34.82 18.21
CA LEU A 410 -14.17 -34.36 17.20
C LEU A 410 -13.02 -35.36 17.08
N TYR A 411 -12.65 -35.72 15.86
CA TYR A 411 -11.60 -36.69 15.55
C TYR A 411 -10.51 -35.98 14.74
N VAL A 412 -9.30 -35.88 15.29
CA VAL A 412 -8.18 -35.16 14.69
C VAL A 412 -7.12 -36.16 14.24
N GLY A 413 -6.93 -36.29 12.92
CA GLY A 413 -5.81 -37.05 12.36
C GLY A 413 -4.51 -36.27 12.52
N TYR A 414 -3.65 -36.69 13.45
CA TYR A 414 -2.44 -35.95 13.78
C TYR A 414 -1.22 -36.85 13.98
N ARG A 415 -0.32 -36.82 12.98
CA ARG A 415 0.85 -37.71 12.92
C ARG A 415 1.84 -37.52 14.08
N PRO A 416 2.22 -36.30 14.49
CA PRO A 416 3.08 -36.11 15.66
C PRO A 416 2.50 -36.68 16.96
N ALA A 417 1.18 -36.76 17.07
CA ALA A 417 0.49 -37.33 18.23
C ALA A 417 0.25 -38.85 18.12
N GLY A 418 0.66 -39.49 17.01
CA GLY A 418 0.65 -40.94 16.83
C GLY A 418 -0.71 -41.55 16.50
N GLY A 419 -1.68 -40.80 15.98
CA GLY A 419 -2.98 -41.36 15.59
C GLY A 419 -4.11 -40.36 15.49
N VAL A 420 -5.33 -40.84 15.74
CA VAL A 420 -6.55 -40.03 15.78
C VAL A 420 -6.82 -39.61 17.22
N LEU A 421 -6.70 -38.31 17.51
CA LEU A 421 -7.07 -37.74 18.81
C LEU A 421 -8.58 -37.50 18.86
N VAL A 422 -9.24 -37.86 19.96
CA VAL A 422 -10.68 -37.71 20.12
C VAL A 422 -11.00 -36.70 21.20
N PHE A 423 -11.80 -35.68 20.88
CA PHE A 423 -12.20 -34.63 21.82
C PHE A 423 -13.71 -34.56 21.98
N ASP A 424 -14.17 -34.19 23.17
CA ASP A 424 -15.55 -33.77 23.39
C ASP A 424 -15.79 -32.39 22.78
N LYS A 425 -16.78 -32.24 21.90
CA LYS A 425 -17.01 -30.97 21.17
C LYS A 425 -17.55 -29.84 22.06
N ASN A 426 -18.05 -30.17 23.25
CA ASN A 426 -18.68 -29.24 24.17
C ASN A 426 -17.66 -28.73 25.20
N THR A 427 -16.86 -29.63 25.78
CA THR A 427 -15.84 -29.31 26.79
C THR A 427 -14.46 -29.06 26.22
N GLY A 428 -14.17 -29.57 25.02
CA GLY A 428 -12.85 -29.49 24.40
C GLY A 428 -11.83 -30.44 25.03
N ASP A 429 -12.23 -31.30 25.96
CA ASP A 429 -11.33 -32.26 26.59
C ASP A 429 -11.04 -33.43 25.67
N GLN A 430 -9.79 -33.88 25.67
CA GLN A 430 -9.42 -35.11 25.00
C GLN A 430 -9.99 -36.30 25.78
N VAL A 431 -10.82 -37.11 25.13
CA VAL A 431 -11.51 -38.26 25.74
C VAL A 431 -10.91 -39.59 25.32
N ASP A 432 -10.20 -39.64 24.18
CA ASP A 432 -9.59 -40.85 23.67
C ASP A 432 -8.42 -40.55 22.71
N ARG A 433 -7.65 -41.59 22.37
CA ARG A 433 -6.68 -41.60 21.28
C ARG A 433 -6.65 -42.99 20.64
N ILE A 434 -6.91 -43.04 19.35
CA ILE A 434 -6.88 -44.28 18.56
C ILE A 434 -5.60 -44.32 17.76
N GLU A 435 -4.80 -45.36 17.94
CA GLU A 435 -3.54 -45.53 17.21
C GLU A 435 -3.81 -45.93 15.76
N VAL A 436 -3.29 -45.12 14.84
CA VAL A 436 -3.34 -45.37 13.40
C VAL A 436 -1.96 -45.04 12.83
N PRO A 437 -1.24 -46.04 12.30
CA PRO A 437 0.07 -45.81 11.69
C PRO A 437 -0.04 -44.79 10.55
N GLU A 438 0.93 -43.89 10.45
CA GLU A 438 1.01 -42.90 9.35
C GLU A 438 -0.30 -42.14 9.10
N VAL A 439 -1.07 -41.87 10.16
CA VAL A 439 -2.40 -41.25 10.09
C VAL A 439 -2.42 -40.00 9.19
N GLY A 440 -3.39 -39.97 8.29
CA GLY A 440 -3.68 -38.90 7.36
C GLY A 440 -5.05 -38.27 7.60
N ALA A 441 -5.75 -37.92 6.52
CA ALA A 441 -7.09 -37.36 6.57
C ALA A 441 -8.10 -38.32 7.22
N VAL A 442 -9.12 -37.76 7.87
CA VAL A 442 -10.19 -38.48 8.55
C VAL A 442 -11.55 -37.96 8.07
N ALA A 443 -12.49 -38.86 7.82
CA ALA A 443 -13.85 -38.52 7.37
C ALA A 443 -14.89 -39.38 8.08
N VAL A 444 -16.10 -38.83 8.26
CA VAL A 444 -17.24 -39.60 8.77
C VAL A 444 -17.83 -40.44 7.65
N SER A 445 -18.14 -41.70 7.92
CA SER A 445 -18.83 -42.61 7.00
C SER A 445 -19.86 -43.43 7.79
N GLY A 446 -21.09 -42.91 7.88
CA GLY A 446 -22.15 -43.49 8.71
C GLY A 446 -21.76 -43.56 10.20
N ASP A 447 -21.76 -44.77 10.76
CA ASP A 447 -21.39 -45.04 12.16
C ASP A 447 -19.89 -45.35 12.36
N SER A 448 -19.09 -45.13 11.33
CA SER A 448 -17.64 -45.36 11.35
C SER A 448 -16.89 -44.13 10.86
N LEU A 449 -15.57 -44.16 10.97
CA LEU A 449 -14.70 -43.23 10.27
C LEU A 449 -14.02 -43.93 9.10
N LEU A 450 -13.67 -43.17 8.08
CA LEU A 450 -12.62 -43.52 7.14
C LEU A 450 -11.37 -42.72 7.52
N VAL A 451 -10.20 -43.35 7.40
CA VAL A 451 -8.92 -42.78 7.79
C VAL A 451 -7.87 -43.14 6.73
N VAL A 452 -7.11 -42.16 6.26
CA VAL A 452 -5.91 -42.40 5.47
C VAL A 452 -4.79 -42.92 6.39
N SER A 453 -4.10 -43.97 5.98
CA SER A 453 -2.93 -44.53 6.67
C SER A 453 -1.87 -44.83 5.62
N GLY A 454 -0.89 -43.93 5.48
CA GLY A 454 0.08 -43.98 4.38
C GLY A 454 -0.61 -43.97 3.02
N ASP A 455 -0.46 -45.05 2.27
CA ASP A 455 -1.00 -45.25 0.93
C ASP A 455 -2.34 -46.02 0.90
N ARG A 456 -3.04 -46.08 2.05
CA ARG A 456 -4.28 -46.84 2.25
C ARG A 456 -5.40 -45.98 2.79
N VAL A 457 -6.62 -46.41 2.50
CA VAL A 457 -7.82 -45.96 3.21
C VAL A 457 -8.34 -47.12 4.07
N LEU A 458 -8.49 -46.85 5.36
CA LEU A 458 -9.00 -47.78 6.36
C LEU A 458 -10.37 -47.30 6.85
N ARG A 459 -11.28 -48.24 7.13
CA ARG A 459 -12.45 -48.03 7.96
C ARG A 459 -12.07 -48.24 9.42
N LEU A 460 -12.35 -47.25 10.26
CA LEU A 460 -12.19 -47.30 11.71
C LEU A 460 -13.55 -47.40 12.39
N SER A 461 -13.78 -48.51 13.09
CA SER A 461 -14.93 -48.69 13.96
C SER A 461 -14.76 -47.82 15.22
N ILE A 462 -15.66 -46.86 15.42
CA ILE A 462 -15.61 -45.96 16.59
C ILE A 462 -15.88 -46.74 17.89
N GLN A 463 -16.66 -47.81 17.84
CA GLN A 463 -17.07 -48.59 19.01
C GLN A 463 -15.97 -49.55 19.50
N THR A 464 -15.22 -50.14 18.56
CA THR A 464 -14.25 -51.21 18.86
C THR A 464 -12.81 -50.79 18.66
N GLY A 465 -12.56 -49.68 17.96
CA GLY A 465 -11.21 -49.28 17.53
C GLY A 465 -10.66 -50.14 16.38
N GLU A 466 -11.44 -51.06 15.83
CA GLU A 466 -11.01 -51.97 14.77
C GLU A 466 -10.77 -51.24 13.45
N LEU A 467 -9.66 -51.58 12.78
CA LEU A 467 -9.27 -51.07 11.47
C LEU A 467 -9.48 -52.14 10.41
N THR A 468 -10.21 -51.80 9.35
CA THR A 468 -10.42 -52.67 8.18
C THR A 468 -10.02 -51.94 6.91
N GLU A 469 -9.21 -52.57 6.07
CA GLU A 469 -8.80 -51.99 4.79
C GLU A 469 -9.97 -51.82 3.83
N LYS A 470 -10.01 -50.67 3.13
CA LYS A 470 -11.00 -50.36 2.10
C LYS A 470 -10.37 -50.16 0.73
N ALA A 471 -9.29 -49.40 0.65
CA ALA A 471 -8.57 -49.20 -0.62
C ALA A 471 -7.07 -49.08 -0.36
N VAL A 472 -6.27 -49.44 -1.36
CA VAL A 472 -4.81 -49.35 -1.35
C VAL A 472 -4.35 -48.77 -2.68
N LEU A 473 -3.51 -47.73 -2.63
CA LEU A 473 -2.91 -47.09 -3.79
C LEU A 473 -1.38 -47.10 -3.62
N PRO A 474 -0.70 -48.24 -3.87
CA PRO A 474 0.68 -48.44 -3.41
C PRO A 474 1.64 -47.34 -3.84
N GLY A 475 2.28 -46.67 -2.86
CA GLY A 475 3.25 -45.60 -3.11
C GLY A 475 2.65 -44.24 -3.52
N HIS A 476 1.32 -44.09 -3.51
CA HIS A 476 0.65 -42.82 -3.75
C HIS A 476 0.52 -42.00 -2.46
N ASP A 477 0.61 -40.68 -2.58
CA ASP A 477 0.50 -39.75 -1.47
C ASP A 477 -0.95 -39.21 -1.36
N LEU A 478 -1.72 -39.83 -0.47
CA LEU A 478 -3.13 -39.54 -0.22
C LEU A 478 -3.28 -38.44 0.83
N ARG A 479 -3.96 -37.33 0.48
CA ARG A 479 -3.93 -36.10 1.29
C ARG A 479 -5.26 -35.68 1.91
N GLY A 480 -6.37 -36.04 1.30
CA GLY A 480 -7.72 -35.67 1.72
C GLY A 480 -8.71 -36.79 1.47
N LEU A 481 -9.78 -36.78 2.26
CA LEU A 481 -10.75 -37.86 2.31
C LEU A 481 -12.13 -37.28 2.63
N ALA A 482 -13.13 -37.66 1.85
CA ALA A 482 -14.53 -37.36 2.10
C ALA A 482 -15.39 -38.59 1.78
N ALA A 483 -16.57 -38.69 2.39
CA ALA A 483 -17.56 -39.71 2.07
C ALA A 483 -18.92 -39.06 1.81
N ASP A 484 -19.72 -39.70 0.97
CA ASP A 484 -21.12 -39.33 0.76
C ASP A 484 -22.06 -40.10 1.70
N THR A 485 -23.36 -39.81 1.60
CA THR A 485 -24.40 -40.44 2.43
C THR A 485 -24.62 -41.93 2.12
N GLU A 486 -24.18 -42.42 0.97
CA GLU A 486 -24.24 -43.83 0.58
C GLU A 486 -23.01 -44.62 1.08
N GLY A 487 -22.01 -43.91 1.59
CA GLY A 487 -20.75 -44.47 2.06
C GLY A 487 -19.70 -44.63 0.96
N ASN A 488 -19.97 -44.15 -0.27
CA ASN A 488 -18.91 -44.00 -1.26
C ASN A 488 -17.94 -42.93 -0.78
N PHE A 489 -16.67 -43.05 -1.16
CA PHE A 489 -15.63 -42.17 -0.66
C PHE A 489 -14.68 -41.70 -1.75
N TYR A 490 -14.12 -40.51 -1.52
CA TYR A 490 -13.35 -39.75 -2.47
C TYR A 490 -12.01 -39.39 -1.81
N VAL A 491 -10.92 -39.68 -2.52
CA VAL A 491 -9.56 -39.52 -2.00
C VAL A 491 -8.78 -38.62 -2.93
N THR A 492 -8.19 -37.55 -2.40
CA THR A 492 -7.26 -36.73 -3.17
C THR A 492 -5.89 -37.40 -3.21
N ASP A 493 -5.41 -37.62 -4.44
CA ASP A 493 -4.14 -38.25 -4.73
C ASP A 493 -3.18 -37.20 -5.29
N SER A 494 -2.22 -36.81 -4.45
CA SER A 494 -1.24 -35.79 -4.81
C SER A 494 -0.13 -36.30 -5.73
N THR A 495 0.04 -37.62 -5.86
CA THR A 495 0.96 -38.24 -6.82
C THR A 495 0.35 -38.27 -8.22
N ALA A 496 -0.92 -38.68 -8.34
CA ALA A 496 -1.61 -38.70 -9.63
C ALA A 496 -2.15 -37.33 -10.05
N HIS A 497 -2.25 -36.38 -9.12
CA HIS A 497 -2.88 -35.07 -9.33
C HIS A 497 -4.36 -35.21 -9.73
N GLN A 498 -5.07 -36.09 -9.05
CA GLN A 498 -6.47 -36.42 -9.31
C GLN A 498 -7.21 -36.72 -8.01
N ILE A 499 -8.54 -36.78 -8.09
CA ILE A 499 -9.34 -37.43 -7.06
C ILE A 499 -9.72 -38.82 -7.56
N VAL A 500 -9.63 -39.81 -6.69
CA VAL A 500 -10.07 -41.19 -6.96
C VAL A 500 -11.32 -41.47 -6.13
N ALA A 501 -12.35 -42.02 -6.78
CA ALA A 501 -13.65 -42.29 -6.17
C ALA A 501 -13.90 -43.80 -6.07
N TYR A 502 -14.39 -44.20 -4.89
CA TYR A 502 -14.57 -45.59 -4.50
C TYR A 502 -15.96 -45.83 -3.96
N THR A 503 -16.53 -47.01 -4.24
CA THR A 503 -17.76 -47.44 -3.59
C THR A 503 -17.53 -47.69 -2.10
N ALA A 504 -18.60 -47.83 -1.31
CA ALA A 504 -18.50 -48.18 0.13
C ALA A 504 -17.70 -49.46 0.42
N ASP A 505 -17.61 -50.37 -0.56
CA ASP A 505 -16.84 -51.62 -0.49
C ASP A 505 -15.40 -51.49 -0.98
N GLY A 506 -14.98 -50.30 -1.42
CA GLY A 506 -13.61 -50.02 -1.83
C GLY A 506 -13.31 -50.30 -3.30
N GLN A 507 -14.34 -50.40 -4.15
CA GLN A 507 -14.14 -50.55 -5.60
C GLN A 507 -14.03 -49.19 -6.28
N GLU A 508 -12.94 -48.93 -7.00
CA GLU A 508 -12.79 -47.69 -7.78
C GLU A 508 -13.87 -47.63 -8.86
N PHE A 509 -14.60 -46.51 -8.95
CA PHE A 509 -15.62 -46.30 -9.98
C PHE A 509 -15.38 -45.05 -10.84
N GLY A 510 -14.44 -44.18 -10.45
CA GLY A 510 -14.18 -42.96 -11.20
C GLY A 510 -12.97 -42.17 -10.73
N ARG A 511 -12.55 -41.23 -11.57
CA ARG A 511 -11.49 -40.26 -11.29
C ARG A 511 -11.93 -38.88 -11.76
N TYR A 512 -11.57 -37.85 -10.99
CA TYR A 512 -11.87 -36.45 -11.30
C TYR A 512 -10.58 -35.66 -11.55
N GLY A 513 -10.63 -34.76 -12.53
CA GLY A 513 -9.48 -34.02 -13.05
C GLY A 513 -8.66 -34.81 -14.08
N THR A 514 -7.79 -34.12 -14.82
CA THR A 514 -7.05 -34.70 -15.96
C THR A 514 -5.68 -35.29 -15.62
N GLY A 515 -5.22 -35.17 -14.37
CA GLY A 515 -3.92 -35.68 -13.90
C GLY A 515 -2.71 -35.03 -14.58
N GLY A 516 -1.49 -35.41 -14.17
CA GLY A 516 -0.25 -35.09 -14.89
C GLY A 516 0.70 -34.06 -14.26
N GLY A 517 0.40 -33.55 -13.07
CA GLY A 517 1.36 -32.71 -12.32
C GLY A 517 1.21 -31.21 -12.46
N PRO A 518 2.07 -30.44 -11.77
CA PRO A 518 2.24 -29.01 -12.02
C PRO A 518 2.57 -28.73 -13.49
N TYR A 519 2.20 -27.55 -14.00
CA TYR A 519 2.31 -27.21 -15.42
C TYR A 519 2.45 -25.70 -15.63
N SER A 520 3.02 -25.32 -16.77
CA SER A 520 3.06 -23.94 -17.29
C SER A 520 2.39 -23.86 -18.66
N GLY A 521 2.16 -22.63 -19.13
CA GLY A 521 1.47 -22.35 -20.39
C GLY A 521 -0.04 -22.20 -20.19
N LYS A 522 -0.80 -22.45 -21.25
CA LYS A 522 -2.26 -22.26 -21.27
C LYS A 522 -2.95 -22.84 -20.04
N TYR A 523 -3.81 -22.05 -19.41
CA TYR A 523 -4.58 -22.45 -18.25
C TYR A 523 -5.56 -23.60 -18.56
N VAL A 524 -5.60 -24.61 -17.69
CA VAL A 524 -6.49 -25.78 -17.79
C VAL A 524 -7.25 -25.94 -16.47
N PRO A 525 -8.55 -25.61 -16.41
CA PRO A 525 -9.34 -25.68 -15.18
C PRO A 525 -9.33 -27.08 -14.53
N GLU A 526 -9.48 -28.14 -15.31
CA GLU A 526 -9.57 -29.54 -14.85
C GLU A 526 -8.23 -30.12 -14.37
N ARG A 527 -7.12 -29.40 -14.56
CA ARG A 527 -5.78 -29.84 -14.19
C ARG A 527 -5.51 -29.51 -12.73
N LEU A 528 -5.65 -30.50 -11.87
CA LEU A 528 -5.36 -30.36 -10.44
C LEU A 528 -3.85 -30.32 -10.16
N VAL A 529 -3.42 -29.58 -9.15
CA VAL A 529 -2.05 -29.51 -8.66
C VAL A 529 -2.05 -29.82 -7.17
N ARG A 530 -1.53 -31.00 -6.79
CA ARG A 530 -1.46 -31.47 -5.41
C ARG A 530 -2.81 -31.30 -4.67
N PRO A 531 -3.90 -31.92 -5.17
CA PRO A 531 -5.20 -31.79 -4.52
C PRO A 531 -5.11 -32.25 -3.06
N ARG A 532 -5.80 -31.53 -2.17
CA ARG A 532 -5.64 -31.66 -0.72
C ARG A 532 -6.98 -31.83 -0.01
N GLY A 533 -7.55 -30.78 0.57
CA GLY A 533 -8.84 -30.83 1.25
C GLY A 533 -9.99 -31.09 0.29
N ILE A 534 -10.97 -31.86 0.73
CA ILE A 534 -12.09 -32.32 -0.08
C ILE A 534 -13.35 -32.48 0.76
N ALA A 535 -14.51 -32.14 0.20
CA ALA A 535 -15.79 -32.38 0.84
C ALA A 535 -16.88 -32.66 -0.21
N VAL A 536 -17.84 -33.51 0.14
CA VAL A 536 -19.04 -33.77 -0.67
C VAL A 536 -20.17 -32.87 -0.18
N PHE A 537 -20.74 -32.05 -1.06
CA PHE A 537 -21.83 -31.13 -0.74
C PHE A 537 -22.92 -31.20 -1.81
N GLY A 538 -24.04 -31.86 -1.48
CA GLY A 538 -25.10 -32.12 -2.46
C GLY A 538 -24.60 -33.02 -3.59
N ASP A 539 -24.75 -32.56 -4.83
CA ASP A 539 -24.28 -33.20 -6.06
C ASP A 539 -22.83 -32.81 -6.44
N ARG A 540 -22.12 -32.10 -5.55
CA ARG A 540 -20.80 -31.53 -5.85
C ARG A 540 -19.69 -32.05 -4.95
N LEU A 541 -18.50 -32.05 -5.51
CA LEU A 541 -17.25 -32.31 -4.83
C LEU A 541 -16.43 -31.03 -4.73
N VAL A 542 -16.34 -30.44 -3.54
CA VAL A 542 -15.52 -29.25 -3.25
C VAL A 542 -14.09 -29.70 -3.02
N VAL A 543 -13.13 -29.10 -3.73
CA VAL A 543 -11.71 -29.50 -3.69
C VAL A 543 -10.80 -28.29 -3.55
N THR A 544 -9.79 -28.42 -2.71
CA THR A 544 -8.70 -27.44 -2.54
C THR A 544 -7.38 -28.03 -3.05
N GLU A 545 -6.42 -27.16 -3.36
CA GLU A 545 -5.11 -27.54 -3.89
C GLU A 545 -3.99 -27.01 -3.01
N ASP A 546 -2.94 -27.81 -2.81
CA ASP A 546 -1.69 -27.37 -2.21
C ASP A 546 -0.85 -26.59 -3.23
N ARG A 547 -1.44 -25.48 -3.69
CA ARG A 547 -1.00 -24.62 -4.80
C ARG A 547 -1.14 -23.16 -4.38
N GLN A 548 -0.05 -22.40 -4.49
CA GLN A 548 -0.05 -20.99 -4.11
C GLN A 548 -0.38 -20.06 -5.29
N GLN A 549 -0.11 -20.48 -6.53
CA GLN A 549 -0.14 -19.67 -7.73
C GLN A 549 -0.76 -20.41 -8.96
N PRO A 550 -2.03 -20.14 -9.30
CA PRO A 550 -2.98 -19.35 -8.53
C PRO A 550 -3.59 -20.21 -7.42
N LYS A 551 -3.69 -19.67 -6.20
CA LYS A 551 -4.43 -20.34 -5.13
C LYS A 551 -5.93 -20.31 -5.45
N ARG A 552 -6.54 -21.48 -5.49
CA ARG A 552 -7.96 -21.64 -5.80
C ARG A 552 -8.59 -22.79 -5.01
N PHE A 553 -9.91 -22.82 -5.03
CA PHE A 553 -10.69 -24.02 -4.82
C PHE A 553 -11.70 -24.15 -5.97
N LEU A 554 -12.18 -25.36 -6.18
CA LEU A 554 -13.06 -25.69 -7.30
C LEU A 554 -14.09 -26.73 -6.89
N GLN A 555 -15.13 -26.86 -7.69
CA GLN A 555 -16.21 -27.83 -7.51
C GLN A 555 -16.34 -28.68 -8.76
N PHE A 556 -16.32 -30.00 -8.59
CA PHE A 556 -16.73 -30.95 -9.62
C PHE A 556 -18.18 -31.35 -9.42
N ASP A 557 -18.90 -31.53 -10.51
CA ASP A 557 -20.17 -32.25 -10.52
C ASP A 557 -19.91 -33.76 -10.40
N LEU A 558 -20.57 -34.43 -9.46
CA LEU A 558 -20.33 -35.85 -9.16
C LEU A 558 -20.80 -36.79 -10.28
N GLU A 559 -21.81 -36.41 -11.07
CA GLU A 559 -22.34 -37.27 -12.13
C GLU A 559 -21.48 -37.21 -13.40
N SER A 560 -21.19 -35.98 -13.86
CA SER A 560 -20.48 -35.74 -15.13
C SER A 560 -18.96 -35.68 -14.98
N GLY A 561 -18.46 -35.40 -13.77
CA GLY A 561 -17.04 -35.14 -13.52
C GLY A 561 -16.53 -33.80 -14.05
N ALA A 562 -17.42 -32.91 -14.49
CA ALA A 562 -17.08 -31.59 -15.01
C ALA A 562 -16.77 -30.59 -13.87
N VAL A 563 -15.87 -29.63 -14.12
CA VAL A 563 -15.68 -28.48 -13.22
C VAL A 563 -16.87 -27.52 -13.40
N VAL A 564 -17.63 -27.28 -12.34
CA VAL A 564 -18.84 -26.44 -12.35
C VAL A 564 -18.68 -25.11 -11.63
N ASP A 565 -17.70 -24.99 -10.73
CA ASP A 565 -17.33 -23.73 -10.11
C ASP A 565 -15.82 -23.67 -9.82
N GLU A 566 -15.27 -22.46 -9.86
CA GLU A 566 -13.86 -22.20 -9.59
C GLU A 566 -13.70 -20.80 -9.01
N ARG A 567 -12.95 -20.72 -7.91
CA ARG A 567 -12.79 -19.49 -7.12
C ARG A 567 -11.33 -19.28 -6.76
N PHE A 568 -10.82 -18.10 -7.08
CA PHE A 568 -9.45 -17.69 -6.82
C PHE A 568 -9.33 -16.85 -5.56
N GLY A 569 -8.33 -17.14 -4.74
CA GLY A 569 -7.98 -16.38 -3.54
C GLY A 569 -7.32 -15.04 -3.86
N ASN A 570 -7.46 -14.08 -2.95
CA ASN A 570 -6.88 -12.75 -3.08
C ASN A 570 -5.35 -12.77 -3.27
N PRO A 571 -4.75 -11.75 -3.89
CA PRO A 571 -3.30 -11.68 -4.07
C PRO A 571 -2.51 -11.81 -2.75
N PRO A 572 -1.22 -12.18 -2.82
CA PRO A 572 -0.35 -12.18 -1.64
C PRO A 572 -0.22 -10.77 -1.03
N TYR A 573 0.30 -10.70 0.20
CA TYR A 573 0.47 -9.48 0.99
C TYR A 573 0.79 -8.22 0.17
N GLY A 574 -0.05 -7.18 0.30
CA GLY A 574 0.14 -5.90 -0.37
C GLY A 574 -0.18 -5.89 -1.88
N GLY A 575 -0.80 -6.94 -2.43
CA GLY A 575 -1.04 -7.05 -3.87
C GLY A 575 0.17 -7.57 -4.64
N SER A 576 1.05 -8.32 -3.97
CA SER A 576 2.35 -8.70 -4.53
C SER A 576 2.23 -9.60 -5.75
N GLY A 577 3.22 -9.53 -6.64
CA GLY A 577 3.24 -10.30 -7.88
C GLY A 577 2.26 -9.80 -8.93
N GLY A 578 1.67 -8.61 -8.74
CA GLY A 578 0.71 -8.00 -9.65
C GLY A 578 1.33 -7.00 -10.62
N GLY A 579 0.73 -6.84 -11.81
CA GLY A 579 1.11 -5.82 -12.79
C GLY A 579 0.16 -5.72 -13.98
N PHE A 580 -0.17 -4.51 -14.41
CA PHE A 580 -0.95 -4.28 -15.64
C PHE A 580 -0.04 -4.06 -16.84
N ASP A 581 -0.49 -4.53 -18.00
CA ASP A 581 0.12 -4.15 -19.27
C ASP A 581 -0.28 -2.71 -19.61
N SER A 582 0.70 -1.82 -19.73
CA SER A 582 0.46 -0.42 -20.11
C SER A 582 0.04 -0.25 -21.58
N ALA A 583 0.32 -1.24 -22.43
CA ALA A 583 -0.09 -1.25 -23.83
C ALA A 583 -1.49 -1.86 -24.03
N ASP A 584 -1.95 -2.71 -23.10
CA ASP A 584 -3.27 -3.34 -23.10
C ASP A 584 -3.81 -3.48 -21.67
N SER A 585 -4.68 -2.55 -21.26
CA SER A 585 -5.25 -2.54 -19.92
C SER A 585 -6.14 -3.75 -19.59
N MET A 586 -6.44 -4.61 -20.58
CA MET A 586 -7.18 -5.85 -20.38
C MET A 586 -6.30 -7.00 -19.88
N ARG A 587 -4.97 -6.84 -19.96
CA ARG A 587 -3.99 -7.84 -19.56
C ARG A 587 -3.40 -7.49 -18.21
N TRP A 588 -3.47 -8.44 -17.30
CA TRP A 588 -2.92 -8.31 -15.96
C TRP A 588 -2.16 -9.58 -15.60
N VAL A 589 -1.01 -9.43 -14.96
CA VAL A 589 -0.32 -10.54 -14.31
C VAL A 589 -0.58 -10.52 -12.82
N GLY A 590 -0.70 -11.70 -12.24
CA GLY A 590 -0.81 -11.88 -10.80
C GLY A 590 -0.98 -13.34 -10.44
N MET A 591 -0.66 -13.70 -9.20
CA MET A 591 -0.86 -15.08 -8.73
C MET A 591 -0.15 -16.14 -9.63
N GLY A 592 1.01 -15.79 -10.20
CA GLY A 592 1.78 -16.64 -11.12
C GLY A 592 1.09 -16.92 -12.46
N CYS A 593 0.13 -16.08 -12.85
CA CYS A 593 -0.68 -16.25 -14.06
C CYS A 593 -0.82 -14.94 -14.84
N GLU A 594 -1.04 -15.06 -16.14
CA GLU A 594 -1.65 -14.01 -16.96
C GLU A 594 -3.17 -14.12 -16.86
N TRP A 595 -3.83 -12.97 -16.83
CA TRP A 595 -5.28 -12.85 -16.72
C TRP A 595 -5.81 -11.89 -17.77
N GLN A 596 -6.99 -12.22 -18.28
CA GLN A 596 -7.83 -11.33 -19.04
C GLN A 596 -8.89 -10.72 -18.11
N LEU A 597 -9.05 -9.40 -18.14
CA LEU A 597 -10.08 -8.72 -17.37
C LEU A 597 -10.52 -7.42 -18.06
N ASP A 598 -11.78 -7.03 -17.90
CA ASP A 598 -12.27 -5.71 -18.31
C ASP A 598 -12.23 -4.73 -17.12
N PRO A 599 -11.32 -3.75 -17.10
CA PRO A 599 -11.24 -2.79 -16.00
C PRO A 599 -12.41 -1.79 -15.98
N HIS A 600 -13.13 -1.61 -17.10
CA HIS A 600 -14.24 -0.66 -17.22
C HIS A 600 -15.61 -1.32 -17.30
N GLY A 601 -15.65 -2.65 -17.32
CA GLY A 601 -16.88 -3.41 -17.40
C GLY A 601 -17.83 -3.05 -16.26
N THR A 602 -19.03 -2.61 -16.62
CA THR A 602 -20.12 -2.35 -15.67
C THR A 602 -20.71 -3.70 -15.27
N ASP A 603 -20.52 -4.07 -14.00
CA ASP A 603 -21.03 -5.28 -13.31
C ASP A 603 -20.00 -6.43 -13.15
N ASP A 604 -20.15 -7.14 -12.02
CA ASP A 604 -19.43 -8.38 -11.63
C ASP A 604 -19.68 -9.58 -12.59
N VAL A 605 -20.21 -9.34 -13.80
CA VAL A 605 -20.73 -10.36 -14.72
C VAL A 605 -19.63 -11.12 -15.45
N SER A 606 -18.47 -10.49 -15.68
CA SER A 606 -17.30 -11.12 -16.31
C SER A 606 -16.12 -11.14 -15.31
N PRO A 607 -15.99 -12.17 -14.47
CA PRO A 607 -14.86 -12.26 -13.54
C PRO A 607 -13.53 -12.32 -14.30
N PRO A 608 -12.40 -11.89 -13.70
CA PRO A 608 -11.09 -12.09 -14.29
C PRO A 608 -10.87 -13.56 -14.66
N GLU A 609 -10.41 -13.81 -15.88
CA GLU A 609 -10.20 -15.15 -16.42
C GLU A 609 -8.70 -15.44 -16.53
N PRO A 610 -8.20 -16.54 -15.92
CA PRO A 610 -6.81 -16.93 -16.09
C PRO A 610 -6.58 -17.42 -17.52
N VAL A 611 -5.50 -16.92 -18.14
CA VAL A 611 -5.12 -17.22 -19.52
C VAL A 611 -4.00 -18.26 -19.55
N SER A 612 -2.96 -18.06 -18.74
CA SER A 612 -1.80 -18.94 -18.65
C SER A 612 -1.20 -18.97 -17.25
N VAL A 613 -0.45 -20.04 -16.97
CA VAL A 613 0.37 -20.23 -15.78
C VAL A 613 1.84 -20.06 -16.16
N PHE A 614 2.59 -19.27 -15.39
CA PHE A 614 3.97 -18.92 -15.74
C PHE A 614 4.95 -20.08 -15.61
N PHE A 615 4.90 -20.80 -14.50
CA PHE A 615 5.88 -21.81 -14.15
C PHE A 615 5.20 -23.12 -13.75
N ALA A 616 5.78 -24.25 -14.16
CA ALA A 616 5.32 -25.56 -13.71
C ALA A 616 5.61 -25.75 -12.23
N GLU A 617 6.87 -25.58 -11.82
CA GLU A 617 7.22 -25.42 -10.41
C GLU A 617 7.03 -23.96 -10.00
N GLU A 618 6.18 -23.72 -8.99
CA GLU A 618 5.72 -22.36 -8.66
C GLU A 618 6.87 -21.45 -8.21
N GLY A 619 7.18 -20.44 -9.03
CA GLY A 619 8.15 -19.39 -8.71
C GLY A 619 9.35 -19.35 -9.65
N HIS A 620 10.09 -18.25 -9.56
CA HIS A 620 11.29 -17.99 -10.35
C HIS A 620 12.43 -18.96 -10.03
N PHE A 621 13.31 -19.13 -11.02
CA PHE A 621 14.56 -19.91 -10.94
C PHE A 621 14.36 -21.39 -10.61
N GLY A 622 13.20 -21.97 -10.96
CA GLY A 622 12.84 -23.35 -10.59
C GLY A 622 12.20 -23.44 -9.20
N GLY A 623 11.37 -22.46 -8.83
CA GLY A 623 10.61 -22.46 -7.57
C GLY A 623 11.36 -21.93 -6.34
N PHE A 624 12.54 -21.34 -6.53
CA PHE A 624 13.33 -20.78 -5.42
C PHE A 624 12.87 -19.39 -5.00
N TYR A 625 12.21 -18.63 -5.88
CA TYR A 625 11.71 -17.29 -5.54
C TYR A 625 10.26 -17.12 -5.97
N ASN A 626 9.33 -17.21 -5.01
CA ASN A 626 7.91 -17.35 -5.30
C ASN A 626 7.33 -16.26 -6.23
N TRP A 627 7.73 -14.99 -6.04
CA TRP A 627 7.32 -13.86 -6.89
C TRP A 627 8.13 -12.58 -6.61
N ALA A 628 8.28 -11.73 -7.62
CA ALA A 628 8.58 -10.31 -7.41
C ALA A 628 7.38 -9.59 -6.77
N TYR A 629 7.61 -8.55 -5.97
CA TYR A 629 6.53 -7.79 -5.34
C TYR A 629 5.66 -7.06 -6.36
N ARG A 630 6.23 -6.61 -7.47
CA ARG A 630 5.51 -5.92 -8.54
C ARG A 630 6.07 -6.38 -9.87
N TYR A 631 5.22 -6.46 -10.89
CA TYR A 631 5.66 -6.65 -12.27
C TYR A 631 5.26 -5.45 -13.12
N ARG A 632 6.09 -5.17 -14.11
CA ARG A 632 5.74 -4.32 -15.23
C ARG A 632 5.97 -5.07 -16.53
N TYR A 633 5.05 -4.89 -17.48
CA TYR A 633 5.28 -5.29 -18.86
C TYR A 633 6.30 -4.38 -19.53
N GLU A 634 7.16 -4.98 -20.35
CA GLU A 634 8.05 -4.26 -21.25
C GLU A 634 7.94 -4.88 -22.64
N HIS A 635 7.55 -4.09 -23.64
CA HIS A 635 7.50 -4.53 -25.03
C HIS A 635 8.69 -3.97 -25.79
N ARG A 636 9.56 -4.86 -26.26
CA ARG A 636 10.78 -4.46 -26.97
C ARG A 636 11.14 -5.49 -28.02
N ASP A 637 11.50 -5.02 -29.21
CA ASP A 637 11.95 -5.87 -30.31
C ASP A 637 10.96 -7.01 -30.66
N LYS A 638 9.64 -6.72 -30.59
CA LYS A 638 8.52 -7.67 -30.76
C LYS A 638 8.43 -8.79 -29.71
N ARG A 639 9.21 -8.69 -28.64
CA ARG A 639 9.18 -9.58 -27.47
C ARG A 639 8.43 -8.87 -26.34
N THR A 640 7.84 -9.66 -25.45
CA THR A 640 7.17 -9.16 -24.25
C THR A 640 7.87 -9.71 -23.03
N PHE A 641 8.32 -8.82 -22.16
CA PHE A 641 9.01 -9.14 -20.93
C PHE A 641 8.16 -8.75 -19.72
N LEU A 642 8.37 -9.46 -18.61
CA LEU A 642 7.98 -9.03 -17.28
C LEU A 642 9.24 -8.62 -16.51
N VAL A 643 9.21 -7.40 -15.99
CA VAL A 643 10.27 -6.86 -15.14
C VAL A 643 9.75 -6.84 -13.71
N GLY A 644 10.33 -7.71 -12.88
CA GLY A 644 9.96 -7.86 -11.48
C GLY A 644 10.76 -6.95 -10.56
N SER A 645 10.07 -6.29 -9.63
CA SER A 645 10.68 -5.52 -8.54
C SER A 645 10.42 -6.20 -7.20
N GLY A 646 11.47 -6.51 -6.44
CA GLY A 646 11.34 -7.12 -5.11
C GLY A 646 12.70 -7.32 -4.45
N PHE A 647 12.78 -8.33 -3.56
CA PHE A 647 14.05 -8.79 -2.97
C PHE A 647 15.08 -9.14 -4.05
N ILE A 648 14.61 -9.71 -5.15
CA ILE A 648 15.39 -9.96 -6.36
C ILE A 648 14.67 -9.22 -7.49
N GLN A 649 15.38 -8.36 -8.22
CA GLN A 649 14.85 -7.79 -9.45
C GLN A 649 14.99 -8.83 -10.55
N THR A 650 13.92 -9.10 -11.29
CA THR A 650 13.89 -10.15 -12.32
C THR A 650 13.54 -9.57 -13.68
N ILE A 651 14.07 -10.18 -14.72
CA ILE A 651 13.67 -9.97 -16.11
C ILE A 651 13.34 -11.34 -16.68
N SER A 652 12.10 -11.49 -17.09
CA SER A 652 11.58 -12.74 -17.63
C SER A 652 10.85 -12.46 -18.95
N GLU A 653 10.80 -13.44 -19.84
CA GLU A 653 10.16 -13.33 -21.16
C GLU A 653 8.96 -14.25 -21.27
N PHE A 654 7.85 -13.71 -21.76
CA PHE A 654 6.69 -14.51 -22.16
C PHE A 654 7.01 -15.38 -23.37
N GLN A 655 6.75 -16.67 -23.24
CA GLN A 655 6.82 -17.63 -24.33
C GLN A 655 5.50 -17.69 -25.10
N GLU A 656 5.53 -18.29 -26.31
CA GLU A 656 4.34 -18.39 -27.18
C GLU A 656 3.18 -19.17 -26.54
N ASP A 657 3.46 -20.11 -25.64
CA ASP A 657 2.46 -20.90 -24.92
C ASP A 657 1.89 -20.19 -23.67
N GLY A 658 2.37 -18.99 -23.37
CA GLY A 658 2.00 -18.20 -22.19
C GLY A 658 2.80 -18.50 -20.93
N SER A 659 3.78 -19.42 -20.98
CA SER A 659 4.74 -19.62 -19.89
C SER A 659 5.74 -18.48 -19.79
N LEU A 660 6.45 -18.40 -18.66
CA LEU A 660 7.45 -17.37 -18.41
C LEU A 660 8.83 -18.01 -18.27
N ARG A 661 9.83 -17.44 -18.94
CA ARG A 661 11.25 -17.87 -18.81
C ARG A 661 12.07 -16.76 -18.19
N ASP A 662 12.76 -17.05 -17.10
CA ASP A 662 13.68 -16.11 -16.46
C ASP A 662 14.94 -15.92 -17.30
N LEU A 663 15.37 -14.67 -17.52
CA LEU A 663 16.50 -14.34 -18.39
C LEU A 663 17.64 -13.64 -17.65
N ALA A 664 17.32 -12.83 -16.65
CA ALA A 664 18.32 -12.14 -15.84
C ALA A 664 17.74 -11.73 -14.50
N ALA A 665 18.61 -11.56 -13.51
CA ALA A 665 18.21 -11.08 -12.20
C ALA A 665 19.33 -10.34 -11.49
N PHE A 666 18.98 -9.36 -10.66
CA PHE A 666 19.92 -8.58 -9.86
C PHE A 666 19.46 -8.44 -8.41
N SER A 667 20.40 -8.56 -7.48
CA SER A 667 20.18 -8.24 -6.07
C SER A 667 21.52 -8.01 -5.33
N ASN A 668 21.48 -8.03 -3.99
CA ASN A 668 22.64 -8.31 -3.17
C ASN A 668 22.50 -9.69 -2.48
N ILE A 669 23.62 -10.21 -1.96
CA ILE A 669 23.66 -11.58 -1.41
C ILE A 669 22.60 -11.79 -0.31
N ALA A 670 22.50 -10.87 0.65
CA ALA A 670 21.54 -10.96 1.74
C ALA A 670 20.08 -10.98 1.26
N SER A 671 19.72 -10.12 0.30
CA SER A 671 18.36 -10.03 -0.22
C SER A 671 18.01 -11.20 -1.13
N TRP A 672 18.98 -11.70 -1.90
CA TRP A 672 18.81 -12.92 -2.69
C TRP A 672 18.46 -14.11 -1.80
N ARG A 673 19.25 -14.34 -0.74
CA ARG A 673 18.96 -15.38 0.25
C ARG A 673 17.58 -15.22 0.87
N TYR A 674 17.26 -14.01 1.35
CA TYR A 674 15.96 -13.77 1.97
C TYR A 674 14.81 -14.02 1.00
N GLY A 675 14.94 -13.54 -0.25
CA GLY A 675 13.97 -13.77 -1.32
C GLY A 675 13.73 -15.26 -1.54
N CYS A 676 14.79 -16.06 -1.49
CA CYS A 676 14.73 -17.52 -1.60
C CYS A 676 14.44 -18.26 -0.28
N GLY A 677 13.80 -17.61 0.70
CA GLY A 677 13.46 -18.28 1.98
C GLY A 677 14.69 -18.75 2.79
N TRP A 678 15.86 -18.16 2.54
CA TRP A 678 17.19 -18.57 3.03
C TRP A 678 17.77 -19.86 2.42
N GLU A 679 17.11 -20.42 1.41
CA GLU A 679 17.52 -21.64 0.71
C GLU A 679 17.69 -21.35 -0.80
N PRO A 680 18.71 -20.57 -1.21
CA PRO A 680 18.93 -20.25 -2.63
C PRO A 680 19.40 -21.49 -3.42
N PRO A 681 19.37 -21.45 -4.78
CA PRO A 681 19.93 -22.51 -5.61
C PRO A 681 21.39 -22.83 -5.26
N GLN A 682 21.79 -24.11 -5.36
CA GLN A 682 23.16 -24.52 -5.06
C GLN A 682 24.19 -23.78 -5.94
N ALA A 683 23.86 -23.53 -7.21
CA ALA A 683 24.67 -22.76 -8.14
C ALA A 683 25.04 -21.35 -7.61
N PHE A 684 24.15 -20.71 -6.85
CA PHE A 684 24.44 -19.43 -6.23
C PHE A 684 25.52 -19.57 -5.15
N LEU A 685 25.44 -20.61 -4.31
CA LEU A 685 26.45 -20.90 -3.28
C LEU A 685 27.81 -21.21 -3.90
N ASP A 686 27.82 -21.98 -4.98
CA ASP A 686 29.03 -22.35 -5.72
C ASP A 686 29.69 -21.11 -6.35
N ALA A 687 28.89 -20.17 -6.89
CA ALA A 687 29.38 -18.89 -7.40
C ALA A 687 30.01 -18.02 -6.31
N LEU A 688 29.42 -17.96 -5.11
CA LEU A 688 30.02 -17.26 -3.97
C LEU A 688 31.36 -17.88 -3.56
N ALA A 689 31.42 -19.22 -3.49
CA ALA A 689 32.64 -19.94 -3.17
C ALA A 689 33.75 -19.70 -4.22
N ALA A 690 33.39 -19.71 -5.50
CA ALA A 690 34.30 -19.40 -6.61
C ALA A 690 34.84 -17.96 -6.54
N ALA A 691 34.03 -17.02 -6.05
CA ALA A 691 34.44 -15.64 -5.78
C ALA A 691 35.25 -15.47 -4.47
N GLY A 692 35.55 -16.57 -3.75
CA GLY A 692 36.29 -16.55 -2.49
C GLY A 692 35.50 -15.91 -1.34
N ILE A 693 34.17 -15.93 -1.42
CA ILE A 693 33.29 -15.37 -0.39
C ILE A 693 32.84 -16.51 0.50
N GLU A 694 33.33 -16.52 1.75
CA GLU A 694 32.84 -17.45 2.76
C GLU A 694 31.38 -17.13 3.10
N ASP A 695 30.54 -18.16 3.08
CA ASP A 695 29.15 -18.11 3.52
C ASP A 695 29.07 -18.40 5.01
N PRO A 696 28.92 -17.40 5.91
CA PRO A 696 28.78 -17.67 7.33
C PRO A 696 27.49 -18.47 7.62
N ALA A 697 27.62 -19.48 8.47
CA ALA A 697 26.51 -20.33 8.94
C ALA A 697 25.39 -19.56 9.69
N ASP A 698 25.58 -18.28 10.03
CA ASP A 698 24.56 -17.41 10.62
C ASP A 698 23.67 -16.70 9.58
N GLY A 699 23.91 -16.96 8.28
CA GLY A 699 23.11 -16.51 7.15
C GLY A 699 23.28 -15.04 6.78
N ARG A 700 24.12 -14.25 7.48
CA ARG A 700 24.26 -12.81 7.19
C ARG A 700 25.48 -12.52 6.31
N VAL A 701 25.45 -12.99 5.06
CA VAL A 701 26.42 -12.54 4.06
C VAL A 701 26.16 -11.08 3.65
N GLY A 702 27.23 -10.35 3.35
CA GLY A 702 27.25 -8.88 3.18
C GLY A 702 26.39 -8.31 2.05
N GLY A 703 26.42 -6.98 1.91
CA GLY A 703 25.64 -6.23 0.92
C GLY A 703 26.19 -6.25 -0.51
N ARG A 704 27.05 -7.20 -0.89
CA ARG A 704 27.67 -7.24 -2.22
C ARG A 704 26.64 -7.55 -3.30
N GLY A 705 26.78 -6.92 -4.47
CA GLY A 705 25.89 -7.11 -5.60
C GLY A 705 26.09 -8.47 -6.25
N VAL A 706 25.00 -9.04 -6.76
CA VAL A 706 24.98 -10.28 -7.54
C VAL A 706 24.07 -10.06 -8.75
N LEU A 707 24.59 -10.37 -9.93
CA LEU A 707 23.88 -10.39 -11.20
C LEU A 707 23.89 -11.82 -11.72
N TRP A 708 22.74 -12.31 -12.14
CA TRP A 708 22.58 -13.58 -12.85
C TRP A 708 22.05 -13.30 -14.26
N VAL A 709 22.55 -14.02 -15.26
CA VAL A 709 22.10 -13.94 -16.66
C VAL A 709 22.04 -15.35 -17.24
N ASP A 710 20.89 -15.74 -17.79
CA ASP A 710 20.68 -17.05 -18.42
C ASP A 710 21.46 -17.16 -19.76
N LEU A 711 22.70 -17.63 -19.68
CA LEU A 711 23.61 -17.69 -20.81
C LEU A 711 23.28 -18.86 -21.73
N ASN A 712 22.68 -19.93 -21.19
CA ASN A 712 22.39 -21.14 -21.95
C ASN A 712 20.93 -21.22 -22.46
N GLY A 713 20.02 -20.41 -21.89
CA GLY A 713 18.63 -20.27 -22.32
C GLY A 713 17.63 -21.20 -21.62
N ASP A 714 18.00 -21.89 -20.54
CA ASP A 714 17.17 -22.85 -19.82
C ASP A 714 16.40 -22.26 -18.62
N GLY A 715 16.69 -21.03 -18.23
CA GLY A 715 16.04 -20.33 -17.11
C GLY A 715 16.37 -20.90 -15.73
N ILE A 716 17.40 -21.74 -15.60
CA ILE A 716 17.86 -22.35 -14.36
C ILE A 716 19.22 -21.74 -14.01
N CYS A 717 19.45 -21.38 -12.76
CA CYS A 717 20.73 -20.80 -12.37
C CYS A 717 21.88 -21.81 -12.45
N GLN A 718 22.96 -21.46 -13.16
CA GLN A 718 24.27 -22.13 -13.04
C GLN A 718 25.34 -21.18 -12.45
N ALA A 719 26.39 -21.76 -11.85
CA ALA A 719 27.37 -20.98 -11.08
C ALA A 719 28.14 -19.98 -11.96
N GLU A 720 28.44 -20.37 -13.20
CA GLU A 720 29.18 -19.58 -14.18
C GLU A 720 28.36 -18.40 -14.76
N GLU A 721 27.05 -18.39 -14.53
CA GLU A 721 26.14 -17.34 -14.98
C GLU A 721 26.02 -16.18 -13.99
N PHE A 722 26.62 -16.33 -12.81
CA PHE A 722 26.64 -15.28 -11.80
C PHE A 722 27.89 -14.40 -11.94
N ASP A 723 27.65 -13.10 -12.01
CA ASP A 723 28.64 -12.07 -11.75
C ASP A 723 28.46 -11.56 -10.32
N VAL A 724 29.39 -11.95 -9.45
CA VAL A 724 29.41 -11.61 -8.03
C VAL A 724 30.43 -10.50 -7.80
N LEU A 725 30.00 -9.41 -7.15
CA LEU A 725 30.90 -8.30 -6.86
C LEU A 725 32.02 -8.75 -5.89
N ASP A 726 33.25 -8.67 -6.38
CA ASP A 726 34.47 -9.14 -5.71
C ASP A 726 34.94 -8.25 -4.54
N VAL A 727 34.43 -7.02 -4.48
CA VAL A 727 34.73 -6.04 -3.44
C VAL A 727 33.57 -5.89 -2.45
N ASP A 728 33.91 -5.51 -1.21
CA ASP A 728 32.94 -5.33 -0.13
C ASP A 728 32.18 -4.00 -0.20
N TRP A 729 31.66 -3.67 -1.39
CA TRP A 729 30.78 -2.54 -1.58
C TRP A 729 29.33 -2.96 -1.38
N ARG A 730 28.57 -2.11 -0.69
CA ARG A 730 27.20 -2.42 -0.31
C ARG A 730 26.25 -1.92 -1.38
N CYS A 731 25.82 -2.81 -2.27
CA CYS A 731 24.67 -2.60 -3.13
C CYS A 731 23.39 -2.61 -2.28
N THR A 732 22.46 -1.70 -2.60
CA THR A 732 21.17 -1.61 -1.90
C THR A 732 20.38 -2.90 -2.04
N GLY A 733 19.91 -3.43 -0.92
CA GLY A 733 18.93 -4.51 -0.92
C GLY A 733 17.55 -3.90 -0.90
N THR A 734 16.60 -4.47 -1.62
CA THR A 734 15.28 -3.84 -1.76
C THR A 734 14.18 -4.81 -1.35
N ARG A 735 13.59 -4.65 -0.16
CA ARG A 735 12.41 -5.45 0.22
C ARG A 735 11.26 -5.24 -0.76
N TRP A 736 10.96 -4.00 -1.09
CA TRP A 736 9.89 -3.68 -2.05
C TRP A 736 10.39 -3.51 -3.49
N GLY A 737 11.69 -3.52 -3.74
CA GLY A 737 12.26 -3.40 -5.09
C GLY A 737 12.45 -1.97 -5.62
N THR A 738 13.20 -1.88 -6.72
CA THR A 738 13.25 -0.71 -7.61
C THR A 738 12.38 -0.97 -8.82
N ASN A 739 11.45 -0.08 -9.12
CA ASN A 739 10.68 -0.07 -10.37
C ASN A 739 11.52 0.63 -11.46
N SER A 740 12.43 -0.12 -12.08
CA SER A 740 13.38 0.35 -13.11
C SER A 740 12.68 0.55 -14.46
N GLN A 741 13.26 1.32 -15.40
CA GLN A 741 12.73 1.48 -16.77
C GLN A 741 13.29 0.46 -17.74
N GLY A 742 12.53 0.12 -18.79
CA GLY A 742 12.97 -0.84 -19.79
C GLY A 742 13.39 -2.17 -19.18
N LEU A 743 14.56 -2.65 -19.61
CA LEU A 743 15.25 -3.83 -19.08
C LEU A 743 16.46 -3.44 -18.23
N ASP A 744 16.45 -2.24 -17.63
CA ASP A 744 17.53 -1.75 -16.79
C ASP A 744 17.44 -2.34 -15.37
N PHE A 745 18.59 -2.56 -14.72
CA PHE A 745 18.65 -2.69 -13.26
C PHE A 745 19.14 -1.39 -12.64
N THR A 746 18.29 -0.74 -11.83
CA THR A 746 18.65 0.49 -11.10
C THR A 746 18.82 0.20 -9.61
N PHE A 747 19.98 0.56 -9.05
CA PHE A 747 20.32 0.30 -7.66
C PHE A 747 21.33 1.30 -7.10
N GLY A 748 21.32 1.49 -5.79
CA GLY A 748 22.33 2.28 -5.10
C GLY A 748 23.54 1.42 -4.70
N VAL A 749 24.73 2.03 -4.64
CA VAL A 749 25.92 1.38 -4.07
C VAL A 749 26.60 2.33 -3.09
N ASN A 750 26.92 1.80 -1.92
CA ASN A 750 27.76 2.46 -0.93
C ASN A 750 29.18 1.86 -1.00
N ILE A 751 30.13 2.70 -1.40
CA ILE A 751 31.55 2.39 -1.52
C ILE A 751 32.24 2.81 -0.22
N ASP A 752 32.80 1.82 0.48
CA ASP A 752 33.62 1.96 1.69
C ASP A 752 32.98 2.80 2.82
N GLY A 753 31.65 2.81 2.93
CA GLY A 753 30.94 3.61 3.94
C GLY A 753 30.93 5.12 3.66
N LYS A 754 31.50 5.57 2.53
CA LYS A 754 31.83 6.98 2.29
C LYS A 754 31.14 7.57 1.07
N THR A 755 31.06 6.82 -0.02
CA THR A 755 30.53 7.33 -1.29
C THR A 755 29.29 6.56 -1.66
N ASN A 756 28.17 7.26 -1.79
CA ASN A 756 26.97 6.68 -2.41
C ASN A 756 27.03 6.95 -3.91
N ILE A 757 26.53 6.01 -4.70
CA ILE A 757 26.31 6.17 -6.13
C ILE A 757 24.96 5.58 -6.51
N LEU A 758 24.38 6.09 -7.59
CA LEU A 758 23.23 5.48 -8.26
C LEU A 758 23.74 4.82 -9.54
N VAL A 759 23.50 3.53 -9.68
CA VAL A 759 23.91 2.72 -10.83
C VAL A 759 22.68 2.39 -11.66
N ASN A 760 22.78 2.61 -12.97
CA ASN A 760 21.85 2.06 -13.94
C ASN A 760 22.64 1.09 -14.83
N LEU A 761 22.30 -0.19 -14.73
CA LEU A 761 22.86 -1.27 -15.53
C LEU A 761 21.91 -1.59 -16.69
N SER A 762 22.20 -1.00 -17.85
CA SER A 762 21.43 -1.20 -19.08
C SER A 762 22.02 -2.30 -19.96
N PRO A 763 21.20 -3.05 -20.72
CA PRO A 763 21.69 -4.08 -21.63
C PRO A 763 22.38 -3.46 -22.86
N ARG A 764 23.51 -4.05 -23.28
CA ARG A 764 24.33 -3.68 -24.46
C ARG A 764 24.06 -4.59 -25.67
N GLY A 765 22.92 -5.27 -25.69
CA GLY A 765 22.52 -6.23 -26.72
C GLY A 765 21.97 -7.53 -26.13
N TRP A 766 22.11 -8.62 -26.87
CA TRP A 766 21.56 -9.94 -26.53
C TRP A 766 22.67 -11.01 -26.57
N HIS A 767 22.56 -12.02 -25.70
CA HIS A 767 23.26 -13.30 -25.84
C HIS A 767 22.54 -14.19 -26.88
N GLU A 768 23.19 -15.26 -27.33
CA GLU A 768 22.58 -16.24 -28.25
C GLU A 768 21.36 -16.93 -27.64
N SER A 769 21.32 -17.11 -26.32
CA SER A 769 20.16 -17.61 -25.56
C SER A 769 18.92 -16.72 -25.66
N GLY A 770 19.10 -15.46 -26.07
CA GLY A 770 18.07 -14.43 -26.03
C GLY A 770 18.04 -13.61 -24.73
N ALA A 771 18.90 -13.92 -23.75
CA ALA A 771 19.04 -13.13 -22.53
C ALA A 771 19.70 -11.75 -22.80
N PRO A 772 19.31 -10.68 -22.08
CA PRO A 772 19.93 -9.37 -22.23
C PRO A 772 21.41 -9.41 -21.79
N ARG A 773 22.30 -8.82 -22.59
CA ARG A 773 23.72 -8.77 -22.30
C ARG A 773 24.07 -7.55 -21.46
N TYR A 774 24.43 -7.77 -20.21
CA TYR A 774 24.91 -6.74 -19.29
C TYR A 774 26.44 -6.68 -19.25
N SER A 775 26.97 -5.57 -18.73
CA SER A 775 28.41 -5.45 -18.45
C SER A 775 28.69 -5.93 -17.03
N PRO A 776 29.92 -6.35 -16.73
CA PRO A 776 30.27 -6.74 -15.37
C PRO A 776 29.92 -5.66 -14.35
N LEU A 777 29.45 -6.06 -13.17
CA LEU A 777 29.04 -5.19 -12.08
C LEU A 777 30.15 -4.20 -11.72
N ARG A 778 31.38 -4.69 -11.60
CA ARG A 778 32.52 -3.86 -11.23
C ARG A 778 32.79 -2.74 -12.24
N GLU A 779 32.83 -3.07 -13.53
CA GLU A 779 33.00 -2.10 -14.63
C GLU A 779 31.90 -1.03 -14.58
N THR A 780 30.65 -1.49 -14.42
CA THR A 780 29.48 -0.60 -14.40
C THR A 780 29.54 0.36 -13.22
N ILE A 781 29.85 -0.15 -12.01
CA ILE A 781 29.95 0.65 -10.78
C ILE A 781 31.11 1.66 -10.86
N ASP A 782 32.23 1.29 -11.47
CA ASP A 782 33.38 2.18 -11.64
C ASP A 782 33.11 3.33 -12.61
N SER A 783 32.30 3.09 -13.64
CA SER A 783 31.91 4.10 -14.63
C SER A 783 30.70 4.96 -14.25
N ALA A 784 29.93 4.55 -13.24
CA ALA A 784 28.70 5.22 -12.83
C ALA A 784 28.95 6.64 -12.27
N PRO A 785 28.06 7.61 -12.55
CA PRO A 785 28.19 8.96 -12.02
C PRO A 785 28.14 8.95 -10.49
N ARG A 786 29.08 9.65 -9.85
CA ARG A 786 29.11 9.78 -8.40
C ARG A 786 28.02 10.77 -7.97
N ILE A 787 27.17 10.38 -7.02
CA ILE A 787 26.22 11.31 -6.42
C ILE A 787 26.91 12.06 -5.28
N ALA A 788 26.63 13.35 -5.14
CA ALA A 788 27.14 14.10 -4.00
C ALA A 788 26.66 13.44 -2.70
N SER A 789 27.57 13.26 -1.74
CA SER A 789 27.22 12.68 -0.43
C SER A 789 26.13 13.53 0.21
N THR A 790 24.95 12.95 0.43
CA THR A 790 23.95 13.58 1.27
C THR A 790 24.40 13.45 2.73
N PRO A 791 24.10 14.41 3.61
CA PRO A 791 24.52 14.37 5.02
C PRO A 791 23.85 13.23 5.82
N TYR A 792 22.96 12.47 5.18
CA TYR A 792 22.23 11.38 5.79
C TYR A 792 22.83 10.05 5.34
N LYS A 793 23.05 9.15 6.30
CA LYS A 793 23.36 7.75 5.99
C LYS A 793 22.14 7.19 5.26
N GLN A 794 22.18 7.20 3.92
CA GLN A 794 21.21 6.47 3.11
C GLN A 794 21.19 5.05 3.67
N THR A 795 20.08 4.69 4.29
CA THR A 795 19.88 3.32 4.74
C THR A 795 19.88 2.47 3.48
N THR A 796 20.51 1.30 3.55
CA THR A 796 20.74 0.36 2.44
C THR A 796 19.46 -0.30 1.92
N ILE A 797 18.31 0.38 2.07
CA ILE A 797 16.97 0.03 1.60
C ILE A 797 16.52 1.18 0.70
N ALA A 798 16.62 1.01 -0.62
CA ALA A 798 16.30 2.04 -1.59
C ALA A 798 15.11 1.63 -2.46
N GLU A 799 13.93 1.56 -1.83
CA GLU A 799 12.68 1.42 -2.59
C GLU A 799 12.61 2.64 -3.53
N SER A 800 12.52 2.39 -4.82
CA SER A 800 12.61 3.46 -5.80
C SER A 800 11.76 3.21 -7.03
N THR A 801 11.51 4.26 -7.79
CA THR A 801 10.86 4.21 -9.10
C THR A 801 11.58 5.14 -10.05
N VAL A 802 11.58 4.80 -11.35
CA VAL A 802 12.20 5.63 -12.39
C VAL A 802 11.12 6.10 -13.36
N ASP A 803 11.03 7.41 -13.54
CA ASP A 803 10.08 8.05 -14.46
C ASP A 803 10.54 7.99 -15.93
N ARG A 804 9.67 8.37 -16.88
CA ARG A 804 9.97 8.32 -18.32
C ARG A 804 11.17 9.16 -18.77
N PHE A 805 11.58 10.13 -17.94
CA PHE A 805 12.69 11.03 -18.22
C PHE A 805 14.00 10.53 -17.58
N GLY A 806 13.94 9.42 -16.84
CA GLY A 806 15.08 8.85 -16.14
C GLY A 806 15.38 9.50 -14.80
N VAL A 807 14.41 10.19 -14.19
CA VAL A 807 14.50 10.65 -12.81
C VAL A 807 14.19 9.47 -11.90
N THR A 808 15.16 9.14 -11.04
CA THR A 808 15.00 8.11 -10.01
C THR A 808 14.53 8.75 -8.72
N LEU A 809 13.34 8.38 -8.27
CA LEU A 809 12.79 8.75 -6.98
C LEU A 809 13.11 7.64 -5.97
N GLN A 810 13.73 7.99 -4.86
CA GLN A 810 14.11 7.07 -3.80
C GLN A 810 13.33 7.41 -2.52
N ASN A 811 12.59 6.42 -2.01
CA ASN A 811 11.95 6.50 -0.71
C ASN A 811 13.03 6.47 0.39
N GLY A 812 12.88 7.30 1.41
CA GLY A 812 13.88 7.42 2.47
C GLY A 812 13.42 8.27 3.65
N ASP A 813 14.05 8.05 4.80
CA ASP A 813 13.83 8.79 6.04
C ASP A 813 15.12 9.57 6.40
N PRO A 814 15.06 10.88 6.66
CA PRO A 814 13.85 11.72 6.73
C PRO A 814 13.45 12.31 5.37
N TRP A 815 14.15 11.98 4.28
CA TRP A 815 13.95 12.59 2.97
C TRP A 815 13.64 11.54 1.91
N MET A 816 12.60 11.83 1.13
CA MET A 816 12.50 11.31 -0.22
C MET A 816 13.40 12.13 -1.14
N LEU A 817 14.14 11.46 -2.02
CA LEU A 817 15.17 12.08 -2.86
C LEU A 817 14.89 11.78 -4.33
N ALA A 818 15.15 12.75 -5.20
CA ALA A 818 15.10 12.54 -6.64
C ALA A 818 16.42 12.88 -7.32
N TYR A 819 16.92 11.95 -8.12
CA TYR A 819 18.17 12.07 -8.85
C TYR A 819 17.93 11.99 -10.35
N GLY A 820 18.58 12.87 -11.12
CA GLY A 820 18.66 12.67 -12.58
C GLY A 820 19.65 11.56 -12.94
N ARG A 821 19.62 11.09 -14.20
CA ARG A 821 20.60 10.12 -14.74
C ARG A 821 22.05 10.58 -14.63
N ASP A 822 22.29 11.89 -14.55
CA ASP A 822 23.60 12.49 -14.36
C ASP A 822 24.10 12.43 -12.89
N GLY A 823 23.33 11.82 -11.99
CA GLY A 823 23.64 11.71 -10.57
C GLY A 823 23.37 12.99 -9.77
N LYS A 824 22.82 14.04 -10.39
CA LYS A 824 22.49 15.29 -9.68
C LYS A 824 21.19 15.15 -8.91
N LEU A 825 21.22 15.58 -7.65
CA LEU A 825 20.01 15.76 -6.83
C LEU A 825 19.15 16.86 -7.46
N ARG A 826 17.89 16.54 -7.77
CA ARG A 826 16.91 17.47 -8.36
C ARG A 826 16.11 18.17 -7.27
N TRP A 827 15.60 17.36 -6.34
CA TRP A 827 14.82 17.84 -5.21
C TRP A 827 14.85 16.82 -4.07
N ARG A 828 14.48 17.28 -2.87
CA ARG A 828 14.17 16.45 -1.71
C ARG A 828 12.82 16.87 -1.14
N LEU A 829 12.09 15.92 -0.58
CA LEU A 829 10.79 16.14 0.07
C LEU A 829 10.75 15.44 1.42
N LEU A 830 10.24 16.12 2.44
CA LEU A 830 10.24 15.61 3.82
C LEU A 830 9.34 14.38 3.97
N ASN A 831 9.90 13.29 4.47
CA ASN A 831 9.31 11.95 4.55
C ASN A 831 9.72 11.28 5.87
N GLN A 832 9.45 11.98 6.98
CA GLN A 832 9.69 11.43 8.30
C GLN A 832 8.69 10.28 8.51
N TRP A 833 9.05 9.18 9.19
CA TRP A 833 8.15 8.04 9.43
C TRP A 833 7.95 7.07 8.25
N VAL A 834 9.01 6.76 7.50
CA VAL A 834 8.97 5.74 6.43
C VAL A 834 8.65 4.35 6.97
N GLY A 835 7.92 3.56 6.18
CA GLY A 835 7.68 2.16 6.47
C GLY A 835 6.61 1.91 7.53
N VAL A 836 6.28 0.62 7.71
CA VAL A 836 5.31 0.15 8.71
C VAL A 836 5.74 0.61 10.12
N HIS A 837 7.00 0.40 10.48
CA HIS A 837 7.50 0.72 11.82
C HIS A 837 7.59 2.23 12.09
N GLY A 838 7.98 3.02 11.08
CA GLY A 838 8.01 4.48 11.19
C GLY A 838 6.61 5.04 11.46
N SER A 839 5.60 4.52 10.77
CA SER A 839 4.21 4.98 10.88
C SER A 839 3.60 4.85 12.28
N HIS A 840 4.02 3.88 13.10
CA HIS A 840 3.54 3.75 14.49
C HIS A 840 4.02 4.88 15.41
N LYS A 841 5.02 5.65 14.97
CA LYS A 841 5.54 6.83 15.67
C LYS A 841 5.13 8.14 14.98
N ALA A 842 4.33 8.06 13.92
CA ALA A 842 3.87 9.25 13.20
C ALA A 842 2.82 10.01 14.03
N PRO A 843 2.77 11.35 13.94
CA PRO A 843 1.70 12.13 14.54
C PRO A 843 0.38 11.86 13.82
N LEU A 844 -0.69 12.48 14.32
CA LEU A 844 -1.97 12.42 13.62
C LEU A 844 -1.82 12.90 12.17
N PRO A 845 -2.62 12.33 11.26
CA PRO A 845 -2.69 12.72 9.87
C PRO A 845 -2.74 14.22 9.59
N GLU A 846 -1.82 14.72 8.78
CA GLU A 846 -1.86 16.08 8.26
C GLU A 846 -1.72 16.09 6.72
N ARG A 847 -2.40 17.03 6.07
CA ARG A 847 -2.33 17.19 4.61
C ARG A 847 -0.95 17.72 4.20
N GLY A 848 -0.39 17.19 3.12
CA GLY A 848 0.95 17.57 2.68
C GLY A 848 2.09 16.97 3.51
N VAL A 849 1.77 16.19 4.55
CA VAL A 849 2.76 15.48 5.37
C VAL A 849 2.76 14.02 4.99
N MET A 850 3.91 13.55 4.50
CA MET A 850 4.13 12.16 4.17
C MET A 850 4.31 11.32 5.44
N GLN A 851 3.62 10.19 5.52
CA GLN A 851 3.63 9.31 6.70
C GLN A 851 3.46 7.87 6.29
N GLY A 852 4.33 6.99 6.79
CA GLY A 852 4.21 5.55 6.60
C GLY A 852 4.38 5.08 5.17
N ASN A 853 4.96 5.88 4.28
CA ASN A 853 5.20 5.51 2.88
C ASN A 853 5.99 4.21 2.80
N LEU A 854 5.43 3.20 2.14
CA LEU A 854 5.97 1.85 2.02
C LEU A 854 6.64 1.64 0.67
N PHE A 855 5.97 1.93 -0.45
CA PHE A 855 6.49 1.68 -1.80
C PHE A 855 5.69 2.40 -2.88
N PHE A 856 6.29 2.58 -4.05
CA PHE A 856 5.70 3.23 -5.23
C PHE A 856 4.67 2.34 -5.98
N LEU A 857 3.48 2.80 -6.33
CA LEU A 857 2.58 1.97 -7.16
C LEU A 857 2.94 2.01 -8.65
N GLY A 858 3.67 3.04 -9.09
CA GLY A 858 4.06 3.25 -10.48
C GLY A 858 4.05 4.73 -10.83
N CYS A 859 4.45 5.04 -12.06
CA CYS A 859 4.44 6.39 -12.63
C CYS A 859 3.46 6.45 -13.82
N ALA A 860 2.72 7.54 -13.94
CA ALA A 860 1.83 7.82 -15.06
C ALA A 860 2.14 9.19 -15.69
N PRO A 861 1.94 9.35 -17.02
CA PRO A 861 2.12 10.65 -17.69
C PRO A 861 1.37 11.78 -17.00
N LEU A 862 2.07 12.88 -16.70
CA LEU A 862 1.42 14.15 -16.37
C LEU A 862 1.51 15.11 -17.56
N ASP A 863 2.73 15.41 -17.98
CA ASP A 863 3.02 16.36 -19.06
C ASP A 863 4.33 15.98 -19.79
N ASP A 864 4.91 16.95 -20.52
CA ASP A 864 6.13 16.77 -21.32
C ASP A 864 7.43 16.88 -20.52
N VAL A 865 7.36 17.13 -19.22
CA VAL A 865 8.53 17.29 -18.33
C VAL A 865 8.46 16.46 -17.04
N SER A 866 7.30 15.92 -16.69
CA SER A 866 7.08 15.17 -15.44
C SER A 866 6.02 14.07 -15.54
N ASP A 867 6.12 13.11 -14.64
CA ASP A 867 5.13 12.08 -14.36
C ASP A 867 4.44 12.34 -13.01
N VAL A 868 3.31 11.70 -12.76
CA VAL A 868 2.77 11.51 -11.40
C VAL A 868 3.15 10.12 -10.91
N THR A 869 3.68 10.04 -9.69
CA THR A 869 3.83 8.77 -8.97
C THR A 869 2.93 8.74 -7.75
N VAL A 870 2.51 7.54 -7.38
CA VAL A 870 1.78 7.28 -6.13
C VAL A 870 2.64 6.43 -5.22
N LEU A 871 2.67 6.75 -3.93
CA LEU A 871 3.21 5.88 -2.90
C LEU A 871 2.08 5.32 -2.06
N ASN A 872 2.08 4.01 -1.87
CA ASN A 872 1.24 3.35 -0.89
C ASN A 872 1.88 3.51 0.50
N GLY A 873 1.08 3.93 1.47
CA GLY A 873 1.48 4.11 2.86
C GLY A 873 0.72 3.18 3.80
N ASN A 874 1.28 2.97 4.99
CA ASN A 874 0.58 2.22 6.03
C ASN A 874 -0.72 2.93 6.45
N HIS A 875 -1.69 2.17 6.97
CA HIS A 875 -3.02 2.66 7.38
C HIS A 875 -3.85 3.27 6.23
N GLY A 876 -3.66 2.80 4.99
CA GLY A 876 -4.49 3.16 3.84
C GLY A 876 -4.26 4.57 3.29
N ARG A 877 -3.07 5.15 3.54
CA ARG A 877 -2.68 6.47 3.03
C ARG A 877 -2.02 6.33 1.67
N TYR A 878 -2.29 7.28 0.78
CA TYR A 878 -1.58 7.41 -0.49
C TYR A 878 -0.98 8.80 -0.58
N SER A 879 0.29 8.87 -0.99
CA SER A 879 0.97 10.13 -1.28
C SER A 879 1.12 10.27 -2.78
N TYR A 880 0.58 11.34 -3.36
CA TYR A 880 0.66 11.65 -4.79
C TYR A 880 1.69 12.76 -4.97
N ILE A 881 2.64 12.56 -5.87
CA ILE A 881 3.73 13.50 -6.10
C ILE A 881 4.09 13.47 -7.58
N THR A 882 4.38 14.62 -8.15
CA THR A 882 5.01 14.71 -9.47
C THR A 882 6.48 14.31 -9.38
N THR A 883 7.02 13.70 -10.42
CA THR A 883 8.41 13.21 -10.43
C THR A 883 9.45 14.35 -10.45
N ASP A 884 9.00 15.57 -10.75
CA ASP A 884 9.76 16.82 -10.62
C ASP A 884 9.52 17.54 -9.27
N GLY A 885 8.87 16.87 -8.31
CA GLY A 885 8.94 17.20 -6.89
C GLY A 885 7.85 18.14 -6.38
N LEU A 886 6.62 18.03 -6.87
CA LEU A 886 5.44 18.71 -6.32
C LEU A 886 4.47 17.71 -5.70
N TYR A 887 4.11 17.90 -4.44
CA TYR A 887 3.04 17.14 -3.80
C TYR A 887 1.68 17.53 -4.41
N LEU A 888 0.76 16.56 -4.55
CA LEU A 888 -0.60 16.76 -5.04
C LEU A 888 -1.62 16.58 -3.91
#